data_AF-A0A8H9IK44-F1
#
_entry.id   AF-A0A8H9IK44-F1
#
_cell.length_a   1.000
_cell.length_b   1.000
_cell.length_c   1.000
_cell.angle_alpha   90.00
_cell.angle_beta   90.00
_cell.angle_gamma   90.00
#
_symmetry.space_group_name_H-M   'P 1'
#
loop_
_entity.id
_entity.type
_entity.pdbx_description
1 polymer ?
#
loop_
_entity_poly.entity_id
_entity_poly.type
_entity_poly.pdbx_seq_one_letter_code
_entity_poly.pdbx_strand_id
1 'polypeptide(L)'
;MREMIRGAYPSMQVMNPDKTNVWPTDWRVFLTKLAWGLAVLLLASGLVTWIAANWANWGHVVKFALAQGAVLISAGLALVFRRRAGGWGHDLGVPAALTGLAAVATGGLLALIGQTYQTGADPWQLFALWTVLIIPWVFTVRSVFLSVLWLVLINTALYLWIDVTRLGWFDRTYTSQTLMALGANAILLLAAETIWRARQDPWRILPRVAAIAVGFFIGTQLMEGEFLLSMVLFLVLYGIYHFRRPDLLIMSLASLGAYLSLSILIIEHAGDSFLLIVVVIVGLGLGLLRFLQQQVVKWRRTHGGGSLTTQETSPAGATRHADEGPQEAAKTEATAASVASTAANSSNKAQAEAAEAQGSDEHHPWYLRLIKLFLFLLLPLIILLYLTVSLDLSLEVLGVLGAIMALVSPVLSAKAKTVPSRDMVGGWVACAVLLLSAPVVDMRYPWPHEVSAMLAVVISTLLYRQAKGQFVLRMLLVIWALAAIEFLVIERLFDRWTMMPYWVLEMPAAFMFFAALLLGHFYLRDGKKSSFWQPLFWSLLLVAQVHIVSAGTLFFSMPFWDETRPYLTPTGSLLAMAPVAILAFYWRGWREQPLVYGLALLGLAALCAVWTPYPPVALALSWILAAYAWRYLSLMAVAVAMGLFCLWRLYYILNISLLDKAELLLATGVGCLVFAYLGQLGRKKAVTESTVKAAPKGIVASVLLGTVLILGVANTVIAQKERILAQGQTVLLELAPVDPRSLMQGDYMSLNFALSQDLSYLAWRLPGEVVSQIESQRWVMAGVQLDENKVAHLKGIYAKFNGQEHLMGEEGPIAEQAGVLKLRMRRHRNSWAPGTDAWFFAEGSAERYEAARYGEFAVVEDGQSLLRDMLDKDRQEIK
;
A
#
# COMPACT_ATOMS: atom_id res chain seq x y z
N MET A 1 -3.89 29.97 -25.70
CA MET A 1 -3.69 28.50 -25.80
C MET A 1 -2.46 28.00 -25.02
N ARG A 2 -1.28 28.65 -25.07
CA ARG A 2 -0.12 28.34 -24.21
C ARG A 2 -0.37 28.52 -22.70
N GLU A 3 -1.22 29.47 -22.30
CA GLU A 3 -1.59 29.66 -20.88
C GLU A 3 -2.67 28.66 -20.38
N MET A 4 -3.50 28.11 -21.27
CA MET A 4 -4.39 26.98 -20.92
C MET A 4 -3.61 25.66 -20.73
N ILE A 5 -2.44 25.51 -21.37
CA ILE A 5 -1.55 24.36 -21.17
C ILE A 5 -0.84 24.44 -19.80
N ARG A 6 -0.60 25.67 -19.29
CA ARG A 6 -0.13 25.98 -17.94
C ARG A 6 -1.28 26.09 -16.92
N GLY A 7 -2.25 25.17 -17.03
CA GLY A 7 -3.45 25.14 -16.18
C GLY A 7 -3.15 25.52 -14.73
N ALA A 8 -3.89 26.54 -14.27
CA ALA A 8 -3.79 27.21 -12.99
C ALA A 8 -4.09 26.30 -11.78
N TYR A 9 -3.17 25.40 -11.50
CA TYR A 9 -2.91 24.89 -10.17
C TYR A 9 -1.39 24.97 -10.01
N PRO A 10 -0.84 25.97 -9.29
CA PRO A 10 0.53 25.84 -8.82
C PRO A 10 0.54 24.52 -8.06
N SER A 11 1.24 23.55 -8.60
CA SER A 11 1.20 22.18 -8.11
C SER A 11 1.58 22.23 -6.63
N MET A 12 0.74 21.66 -5.76
CA MET A 12 1.03 21.47 -4.32
C MET A 12 2.25 20.57 -4.06
N GLN A 13 3.10 20.36 -5.08
CA GLN A 13 4.36 19.62 -5.05
C GLN A 13 5.38 20.25 -4.10
N VAL A 14 5.34 21.58 -3.90
CA VAL A 14 6.32 22.31 -3.05
C VAL A 14 5.70 23.37 -2.14
N MET A 15 4.41 23.69 -2.28
CA MET A 15 3.75 24.63 -1.37
C MET A 15 3.53 23.99 0.00
N ASN A 16 3.70 24.79 1.06
CA ASN A 16 3.34 24.40 2.41
C ASN A 16 1.82 24.10 2.42
N PRO A 17 1.38 22.84 2.62
CA PRO A 17 -0.03 22.46 2.55
C PRO A 17 -0.90 23.20 3.57
N ASP A 18 -0.29 23.89 4.53
CA ASP A 18 -0.96 24.67 5.56
C ASP A 18 -1.52 26.02 5.05
N LYS A 19 -1.13 26.48 3.84
CA LYS A 19 -1.68 27.71 3.21
C LYS A 19 -2.80 27.44 2.19
N THR A 20 -3.06 26.17 1.85
CA THR A 20 -4.17 25.82 0.96
C THR A 20 -5.40 25.50 1.82
N ASN A 21 -6.55 26.06 1.49
CA ASN A 21 -7.80 25.96 2.25
C ASN A 21 -8.45 24.56 2.10
N VAL A 22 -7.67 23.50 2.37
CA VAL A 22 -8.00 22.08 2.15
C VAL A 22 -8.88 21.54 3.29
N TRP A 23 -8.72 22.10 4.47
CA TRP A 23 -9.38 21.61 5.66
C TRP A 23 -10.81 22.14 5.80
N PRO A 24 -11.80 21.29 6.11
CA PRO A 24 -13.07 21.78 6.62
C PRO A 24 -12.83 22.69 7.82
N THR A 25 -13.50 23.83 7.87
CA THR A 25 -13.39 24.76 9.01
C THR A 25 -14.12 24.21 10.25
N ASP A 26 -15.19 23.43 10.03
CA ASP A 26 -16.08 22.90 11.07
C ASP A 26 -15.80 21.41 11.39
N TRP A 27 -15.56 21.12 12.68
CA TRP A 27 -15.42 19.77 13.24
C TRP A 27 -16.59 18.86 12.88
N ARG A 28 -17.83 19.35 12.89
CA ARG A 28 -19.00 18.55 12.53
C ARG A 28 -18.90 18.05 11.09
N VAL A 29 -18.51 18.93 10.16
CA VAL A 29 -18.35 18.57 8.74
C VAL A 29 -17.21 17.57 8.56
N PHE A 30 -16.11 17.76 9.28
CA PHE A 30 -14.97 16.84 9.27
C PHE A 30 -15.35 15.45 9.81
N LEU A 31 -15.95 15.37 11.00
CA LEU A 31 -16.37 14.10 11.60
C LEU A 31 -17.40 13.37 10.74
N THR A 32 -18.34 14.10 10.13
CA THR A 32 -19.30 13.51 9.20
C THR A 32 -18.58 12.90 7.99
N LYS A 33 -17.60 13.61 7.41
CA LYS A 33 -16.79 13.09 6.29
C LYS A 33 -15.96 11.87 6.69
N LEU A 34 -15.33 11.93 7.86
CA LEU A 34 -14.53 10.84 8.41
C LEU A 34 -15.40 9.61 8.63
N ALA A 35 -16.58 9.77 9.22
CA ALA A 35 -17.53 8.68 9.44
C ALA A 35 -18.03 8.05 8.14
N TRP A 36 -18.28 8.84 7.08
CA TRP A 36 -18.59 8.30 5.75
C TRP A 36 -17.43 7.49 5.16
N GLY A 37 -16.20 8.00 5.27
CA GLY A 37 -15.01 7.30 4.80
C GLY A 37 -14.78 5.98 5.55
N LEU A 38 -14.88 6.00 6.88
CA LEU A 38 -14.77 4.82 7.73
C LEU A 38 -15.90 3.83 7.45
N ALA A 39 -17.14 4.28 7.31
CA ALA A 39 -18.28 3.42 7.00
C ALA A 39 -18.04 2.63 5.70
N VAL A 40 -17.66 3.32 4.62
CA VAL A 40 -17.40 2.65 3.33
C VAL A 40 -16.21 1.70 3.41
N LEU A 41 -15.12 2.10 4.07
CA LEU A 41 -13.93 1.26 4.24
C LEU A 41 -14.23 -0.01 5.04
N LEU A 42 -14.89 0.15 6.19
CA LEU A 42 -15.22 -0.96 7.11
C LEU A 42 -16.29 -1.88 6.51
N LEU A 43 -17.31 -1.35 5.85
CA LEU A 43 -18.32 -2.16 5.16
C LEU A 43 -17.71 -2.94 3.97
N ALA A 44 -16.83 -2.30 3.20
CA ALA A 44 -16.13 -2.96 2.10
C ALA A 44 -15.21 -4.08 2.62
N SER A 45 -14.40 -3.80 3.64
CA SER A 45 -13.53 -4.79 4.27
C SER A 45 -14.34 -5.92 4.89
N GLY A 46 -15.38 -5.58 5.65
CA GLY A 46 -16.28 -6.54 6.30
C GLY A 46 -16.96 -7.45 5.29
N LEU A 47 -17.46 -6.93 4.16
CA LEU A 47 -18.06 -7.74 3.10
C LEU A 47 -17.06 -8.71 2.45
N VAL A 48 -15.83 -8.28 2.20
CA VAL A 48 -14.78 -9.14 1.61
C VAL A 48 -14.38 -10.23 2.59
N THR A 49 -14.13 -9.88 3.85
CA THR A 49 -13.85 -10.84 4.93
C THR A 49 -15.02 -11.79 5.15
N TRP A 50 -16.24 -11.26 5.03
CA TRP A 50 -17.46 -12.05 5.13
C TRP A 50 -17.40 -13.16 4.06
N ILE A 51 -17.36 -12.79 2.78
CA ILE A 51 -17.33 -13.76 1.68
C ILE A 51 -16.18 -14.78 1.82
N ALA A 52 -15.00 -14.35 2.27
CA ALA A 52 -13.84 -15.21 2.46
C ALA A 52 -14.05 -16.33 3.51
N ALA A 53 -14.89 -16.12 4.53
CA ALA A 53 -15.14 -17.09 5.60
C ALA A 53 -16.01 -18.30 5.18
N ASN A 54 -16.69 -18.22 4.04
CA ASN A 54 -17.37 -19.35 3.37
C ASN A 54 -18.35 -20.19 4.23
N TRP A 55 -19.37 -19.59 4.82
CA TRP A 55 -20.34 -20.25 5.72
C TRP A 55 -20.94 -21.57 5.20
N ALA A 56 -20.92 -22.62 6.02
CA ALA A 56 -21.51 -23.92 5.71
C ALA A 56 -23.06 -23.92 5.75
N ASN A 57 -23.66 -23.18 6.69
CA ASN A 57 -25.09 -23.33 7.02
C ASN A 57 -26.07 -22.66 6.02
N TRP A 58 -25.57 -22.01 4.97
CA TRP A 58 -26.39 -21.18 4.07
C TRP A 58 -26.32 -21.72 2.64
N GLY A 59 -27.49 -21.99 2.04
CA GLY A 59 -27.56 -22.38 0.63
C GLY A 59 -27.00 -21.30 -0.30
N HIS A 60 -26.41 -21.73 -1.43
CA HIS A 60 -25.77 -20.84 -2.40
C HIS A 60 -26.71 -19.74 -2.93
N VAL A 61 -28.01 -20.03 -3.08
CA VAL A 61 -29.03 -19.04 -3.48
C VAL A 61 -29.07 -17.84 -2.53
N VAL A 62 -29.03 -18.10 -1.22
CA VAL A 62 -29.07 -17.03 -0.22
C VAL A 62 -27.76 -16.24 -0.23
N LYS A 63 -26.62 -16.94 -0.37
CA LYS A 63 -25.30 -16.29 -0.51
C LYS A 63 -25.28 -15.32 -1.69
N PHE A 64 -25.74 -15.75 -2.87
CA PHE A 64 -25.83 -14.88 -4.05
C PHE A 64 -26.84 -13.75 -3.88
N ALA A 65 -28.00 -14.00 -3.29
CA ALA A 65 -28.99 -12.96 -3.03
C ALA A 65 -28.45 -11.85 -2.12
N LEU A 66 -27.69 -12.20 -1.08
CA LEU A 66 -27.04 -11.23 -0.20
C LEU A 66 -25.96 -10.42 -0.93
N ALA A 67 -25.09 -11.07 -1.71
CA ALA A 67 -24.04 -10.37 -2.46
C ALA A 67 -24.63 -9.44 -3.54
N GLN A 68 -25.64 -9.89 -4.28
CA GLN A 68 -26.37 -9.04 -5.24
C GLN A 68 -27.13 -7.91 -4.53
N GLY A 69 -27.73 -8.20 -3.37
CA GLY A 69 -28.38 -7.22 -2.51
C GLY A 69 -27.42 -6.12 -2.05
N ALA A 70 -26.18 -6.45 -1.67
CA ALA A 70 -25.16 -5.48 -1.29
C ALA A 70 -24.83 -4.51 -2.44
N VAL A 71 -24.72 -5.01 -3.68
CA VAL A 71 -24.52 -4.18 -4.88
C VAL A 71 -25.72 -3.26 -5.11
N LEU A 72 -26.94 -3.81 -5.08
CA LEU A 72 -28.19 -3.08 -5.30
C LEU A 72 -28.43 -1.99 -4.25
N ILE A 73 -28.29 -2.32 -2.98
CA ILE A 73 -28.49 -1.38 -1.86
C ILE A 73 -27.45 -0.26 -1.95
N SER A 74 -26.18 -0.57 -2.18
CA SER A 74 -25.12 0.44 -2.28
C SER A 74 -25.34 1.40 -3.46
N ALA A 75 -25.67 0.87 -4.65
CA ALA A 75 -25.97 1.68 -5.83
C ALA A 75 -27.28 2.48 -5.67
N GLY A 76 -28.31 1.88 -5.07
CA GLY A 76 -29.60 2.53 -4.79
C GLY A 76 -29.45 3.67 -3.79
N LEU A 77 -28.73 3.45 -2.69
CA LEU A 77 -28.41 4.50 -1.72
C LEU A 77 -27.60 5.62 -2.39
N ALA A 78 -26.65 5.32 -3.27
CA ALA A 78 -25.92 6.34 -4.02
C ALA A 78 -26.87 7.26 -4.82
N LEU A 79 -27.91 6.70 -5.45
CA LEU A 79 -28.93 7.47 -6.17
C LEU A 79 -29.84 8.30 -5.25
N VAL A 80 -30.26 7.72 -4.12
CA VAL A 80 -31.12 8.41 -3.13
C VAL A 80 -30.38 9.60 -2.52
N PHE A 81 -29.15 9.40 -2.05
CA PHE A 81 -28.34 10.46 -1.45
C PHE A 81 -27.98 11.53 -2.46
N ARG A 82 -27.87 11.20 -3.75
CA ARG A 82 -27.67 12.20 -4.80
C ARG A 82 -28.88 13.13 -4.98
N ARG A 83 -30.11 12.61 -4.90
CA ARG A 83 -31.33 13.44 -4.99
C ARG A 83 -31.47 14.41 -3.81
N ARG A 84 -30.99 14.01 -2.63
CA ARG A 84 -31.05 14.80 -1.38
C ARG A 84 -29.87 15.75 -1.21
N ALA A 85 -28.69 15.40 -1.69
CA ALA A 85 -27.47 16.18 -1.53
C ALA A 85 -27.46 17.36 -2.51
N GLY A 86 -28.08 18.48 -2.11
CA GLY A 86 -27.92 19.79 -2.76
C GLY A 86 -26.52 20.39 -2.55
N GLY A 87 -25.48 19.72 -3.05
CA GLY A 87 -24.09 20.20 -3.01
C GLY A 87 -23.20 19.39 -2.07
N TRP A 88 -22.70 18.26 -2.55
CA TRP A 88 -21.42 17.70 -2.07
C TRP A 88 -20.51 17.55 -3.27
N GLY A 89 -19.26 18.01 -3.12
CA GLY A 89 -18.24 18.01 -4.16
C GLY A 89 -18.04 16.63 -4.80
N HIS A 90 -17.69 16.65 -6.09
CA HIS A 90 -17.84 15.53 -7.02
C HIS A 90 -16.96 14.30 -6.68
N ASP A 91 -15.83 14.47 -5.97
CA ASP A 91 -14.79 13.44 -5.93
C ASP A 91 -14.75 12.60 -4.64
N LEU A 92 -15.30 13.12 -3.53
CA LEU A 92 -15.42 12.46 -2.21
C LEU A 92 -16.84 12.60 -1.61
N GLY A 93 -17.85 12.86 -2.45
CA GLY A 93 -19.23 12.94 -2.03
C GLY A 93 -19.79 11.57 -1.63
N VAL A 94 -20.81 11.57 -0.76
CA VAL A 94 -21.53 10.35 -0.31
C VAL A 94 -21.94 9.43 -1.48
N PRO A 95 -22.50 9.95 -2.60
CA PRO A 95 -22.85 9.09 -3.74
C PRO A 95 -21.64 8.40 -4.38
N ALA A 96 -20.49 9.09 -4.46
CA ALA A 96 -19.26 8.51 -5.01
C ALA A 96 -18.71 7.39 -4.12
N ALA A 97 -18.74 7.59 -2.80
CA ALA A 97 -18.29 6.59 -1.83
C ALA A 97 -19.20 5.35 -1.84
N LEU A 98 -20.52 5.53 -1.91
CA LEU A 98 -21.48 4.43 -2.02
C LEU A 98 -21.40 3.70 -3.38
N THR A 99 -21.13 4.41 -4.47
CA THR A 99 -20.84 3.74 -5.76
C THR A 99 -19.52 2.98 -5.70
N GLY A 100 -18.53 3.50 -4.96
CA GLY A 100 -17.31 2.79 -4.61
C GLY A 100 -17.56 1.50 -3.84
N LEU A 101 -18.45 1.52 -2.84
CA LEU A 101 -18.87 0.33 -2.11
C LEU A 101 -19.56 -0.68 -3.03
N ALA A 102 -20.44 -0.24 -3.93
CA ALA A 102 -21.06 -1.10 -4.94
C ALA A 102 -20.00 -1.74 -5.87
N ALA A 103 -18.95 -0.99 -6.24
CA ALA A 103 -17.83 -1.49 -7.03
C ALA A 103 -17.05 -2.57 -6.26
N VAL A 104 -16.80 -2.42 -4.96
CA VAL A 104 -16.17 -3.47 -4.15
C VAL A 104 -17.07 -4.69 -3.99
N ALA A 105 -18.36 -4.49 -3.73
CA ALA A 105 -19.35 -5.57 -3.64
C ALA A 105 -19.46 -6.37 -4.95
N THR A 106 -19.20 -5.75 -6.10
CA THR A 106 -19.13 -6.44 -7.40
C THR A 106 -17.97 -7.44 -7.43
N GLY A 107 -16.80 -7.06 -6.93
CA GLY A 107 -15.66 -7.98 -6.80
C GLY A 107 -15.96 -9.13 -5.84
N GLY A 108 -16.60 -8.83 -4.71
CA GLY A 108 -17.09 -9.83 -3.76
C GLY A 108 -18.06 -10.82 -4.41
N LEU A 109 -19.05 -10.35 -5.16
CA LEU A 109 -20.00 -11.20 -5.90
C LEU A 109 -19.29 -12.13 -6.89
N LEU A 110 -18.32 -11.62 -7.65
CA LEU A 110 -17.54 -12.44 -8.59
C LEU A 110 -16.69 -13.49 -7.86
N ALA A 111 -16.06 -13.13 -6.75
CA ALA A 111 -15.30 -14.06 -5.92
C ALA A 111 -16.19 -15.16 -5.35
N LEU A 112 -17.37 -14.80 -4.85
CA LEU A 112 -18.34 -15.75 -4.32
C LEU A 112 -18.83 -16.75 -5.38
N ILE A 113 -19.04 -16.29 -6.63
CA ILE A 113 -19.37 -17.19 -7.76
C ILE A 113 -18.22 -18.15 -8.03
N GLY A 114 -16.99 -17.65 -8.07
CA GLY A 114 -15.79 -18.47 -8.28
C GLY A 114 -15.60 -19.53 -7.20
N GLN A 115 -15.84 -19.16 -5.94
CA GLN A 115 -15.76 -20.03 -4.77
C GLN A 115 -16.88 -21.07 -4.73
N THR A 116 -18.12 -20.68 -5.04
CA THR A 116 -19.28 -21.59 -4.96
C THR A 116 -19.23 -22.67 -6.03
N TYR A 117 -18.88 -22.32 -7.27
CA TYR A 117 -18.82 -23.28 -8.38
C TYR A 117 -17.42 -23.85 -8.62
N GLN A 118 -16.46 -23.48 -7.78
CA GLN A 118 -15.07 -23.96 -7.79
C GLN A 118 -14.51 -24.11 -9.20
N THR A 119 -14.60 -23.01 -9.96
CA THR A 119 -14.43 -23.08 -11.40
C THR A 119 -12.97 -23.28 -11.84
N GLY A 120 -12.01 -23.21 -10.91
CA GLY A 120 -10.58 -23.13 -11.19
C GLY A 120 -10.23 -22.08 -12.26
N ALA A 121 -11.05 -21.04 -12.39
CA ALA A 121 -10.79 -19.93 -13.29
C ALA A 121 -9.58 -19.14 -12.78
N ASP A 122 -8.73 -18.65 -13.68
CA ASP A 122 -7.56 -17.91 -13.24
C ASP A 122 -7.98 -16.66 -12.46
N PRO A 123 -7.32 -16.34 -11.33
CA PRO A 123 -7.60 -15.13 -10.58
C PRO A 123 -7.57 -13.87 -11.44
N TRP A 124 -6.72 -13.79 -12.48
CA TRP A 124 -6.67 -12.63 -13.37
C TRP A 124 -7.99 -12.38 -14.12
N GLN A 125 -8.75 -13.43 -14.48
CA GLN A 125 -10.02 -13.28 -15.19
C GLN A 125 -11.07 -12.60 -14.32
N LEU A 126 -11.08 -12.92 -13.02
CA LEU A 126 -11.96 -12.27 -12.04
C LEU A 126 -11.66 -10.77 -11.99
N PHE A 127 -10.39 -10.38 -11.81
CA PHE A 127 -10.02 -8.96 -11.75
C PHE A 127 -10.23 -8.24 -13.09
N ALA A 128 -10.01 -8.90 -14.22
CA ALA A 128 -10.29 -8.34 -15.55
C ALA A 128 -11.79 -8.11 -15.77
N LEU A 129 -12.63 -9.10 -15.46
CA LEU A 129 -14.09 -8.97 -15.55
C LEU A 129 -14.60 -7.88 -14.62
N TRP A 130 -14.10 -7.84 -13.39
CA TRP A 130 -14.43 -6.78 -12.42
C TRP A 130 -14.06 -5.40 -12.97
N THR A 131 -12.86 -5.24 -13.52
CA THR A 131 -12.39 -4.00 -14.17
C THR A 131 -13.34 -3.55 -15.27
N VAL A 132 -13.80 -4.46 -16.12
CA VAL A 132 -14.71 -4.17 -17.23
C VAL A 132 -16.10 -3.76 -16.73
N LEU A 133 -16.66 -4.51 -15.77
CA LEU A 133 -18.02 -4.29 -15.29
C LEU A 133 -18.22 -2.93 -14.62
N ILE A 134 -17.19 -2.35 -14.00
CA ILE A 134 -17.28 -1.06 -13.33
C ILE A 134 -16.97 0.15 -14.23
N ILE A 135 -16.63 -0.06 -15.51
CA ILE A 135 -16.33 1.01 -16.49
C ILE A 135 -17.43 2.09 -16.51
N PRO A 136 -18.75 1.75 -16.60
CA PRO A 136 -19.80 2.76 -16.62
C PRO A 136 -19.69 3.73 -15.42
N TRP A 137 -19.44 3.20 -14.22
CA TRP A 137 -19.33 3.99 -13.00
C TRP A 137 -18.05 4.84 -12.98
N VAL A 138 -16.92 4.28 -13.39
CA VAL A 138 -15.61 4.96 -13.38
C VAL A 138 -15.63 6.23 -14.24
N PHE A 139 -16.22 6.20 -15.44
CA PHE A 139 -16.23 7.35 -16.35
C PHE A 139 -17.31 8.40 -16.00
N THR A 140 -18.40 7.99 -15.37
CA THR A 140 -19.56 8.88 -15.13
C THR A 140 -19.57 9.52 -13.74
N VAL A 141 -19.23 8.78 -12.68
CA VAL A 141 -19.19 9.31 -11.31
C VAL A 141 -18.00 10.27 -11.13
N ARG A 142 -16.92 10.08 -11.92
CA ARG A 142 -15.72 10.93 -11.97
C ARG A 142 -14.93 11.03 -10.65
N SER A 143 -15.15 10.14 -9.69
CA SER A 143 -14.40 10.11 -8.44
C SER A 143 -12.94 9.66 -8.63
N VAL A 144 -12.03 10.26 -7.86
CA VAL A 144 -10.62 9.82 -7.76
C VAL A 144 -10.54 8.41 -7.19
N PHE A 145 -11.35 8.07 -6.17
CA PHE A 145 -11.37 6.75 -5.55
C PHE A 145 -11.68 5.64 -6.56
N LEU A 146 -12.78 5.79 -7.32
CA LEU A 146 -13.18 4.79 -8.33
C LEU A 146 -12.13 4.62 -9.42
N SER A 147 -11.46 5.70 -9.83
CA SER A 147 -10.37 5.60 -10.81
C SER A 147 -9.13 4.92 -10.26
N VAL A 148 -8.75 5.20 -9.00
CA VAL A 148 -7.64 4.51 -8.36
C VAL A 148 -7.98 3.04 -8.18
N LEU A 149 -9.19 2.70 -7.72
CA LEU A 149 -9.66 1.31 -7.66
C LEU A 149 -9.55 0.64 -9.04
N TRP A 150 -10.04 1.28 -10.10
CA TRP A 150 -9.96 0.74 -11.45
C TRP A 150 -8.52 0.54 -11.94
N LEU A 151 -7.61 1.48 -11.64
CA LEU A 151 -6.18 1.31 -11.92
C LEU A 151 -5.56 0.16 -11.12
N VAL A 152 -5.94 -0.04 -9.87
CA VAL A 152 -5.47 -1.17 -9.06
C VAL A 152 -5.98 -2.47 -9.67
N LEU A 153 -7.26 -2.57 -10.00
CA LEU A 153 -7.87 -3.79 -10.55
C LEU A 153 -7.24 -4.20 -11.88
N ILE A 154 -7.04 -3.27 -12.82
CA ILE A 154 -6.42 -3.60 -14.11
C ILE A 154 -4.95 -4.01 -13.94
N ASN A 155 -4.22 -3.39 -13.01
CA ASN A 155 -2.83 -3.76 -12.74
C ASN A 155 -2.71 -5.10 -12.01
N THR A 156 -3.62 -5.41 -11.08
CA THR A 156 -3.72 -6.74 -10.46
C THR A 156 -4.05 -7.80 -11.50
N ALA A 157 -4.99 -7.52 -12.42
CA ALA A 157 -5.29 -8.43 -13.53
C ALA A 157 -4.08 -8.66 -14.44
N LEU A 158 -3.36 -7.60 -14.84
CA LEU A 158 -2.17 -7.71 -15.68
C LEU A 158 -1.05 -8.50 -14.99
N TYR A 159 -0.79 -8.23 -13.71
CA TYR A 159 0.23 -8.96 -12.92
C TYR A 159 -0.09 -10.45 -12.85
N LEU A 160 -1.35 -10.80 -12.48
CA LEU A 160 -1.79 -12.20 -12.40
C LEU A 160 -1.85 -12.87 -13.78
N TRP A 161 -2.11 -12.11 -14.85
CA TRP A 161 -2.10 -12.64 -16.21
C TRP A 161 -0.68 -13.00 -16.65
N ILE A 162 0.31 -12.13 -16.37
CA ILE A 162 1.74 -12.42 -16.60
C ILE A 162 2.13 -13.70 -15.86
N ASP A 163 1.70 -13.80 -14.59
CA ASP A 163 1.92 -14.98 -13.75
C ASP A 163 1.37 -16.27 -14.33
N VAL A 164 0.21 -16.22 -15.00
CA VAL A 164 -0.39 -17.39 -15.65
C VAL A 164 0.24 -17.68 -17.01
N THR A 165 0.71 -16.66 -17.75
CA THR A 165 1.38 -16.82 -19.06
C THR A 165 2.79 -17.42 -19.00
N ARG A 166 3.22 -17.96 -17.86
CA ARG A 166 4.46 -18.73 -17.64
C ARG A 166 4.65 -19.95 -18.59
N LEU A 167 3.72 -20.21 -19.51
CA LEU A 167 3.69 -21.35 -20.41
C LEU A 167 3.98 -20.96 -21.87
N GLY A 168 5.29 -21.00 -22.19
CA GLY A 168 5.86 -21.63 -23.39
C GLY A 168 5.51 -21.08 -24.76
N TRP A 169 6.28 -20.09 -25.25
CA TRP A 169 6.49 -19.82 -26.69
C TRP A 169 7.88 -19.22 -27.00
N PHE A 170 8.51 -18.54 -26.04
CA PHE A 170 9.87 -17.99 -26.16
C PHE A 170 10.65 -18.24 -24.86
N ASP A 171 11.93 -18.56 -24.98
CA ASP A 171 12.85 -18.90 -23.88
C ASP A 171 12.69 -18.01 -22.64
N ARG A 172 12.55 -18.66 -21.48
CA ARG A 172 12.77 -18.23 -20.07
C ARG A 172 12.86 -16.73 -19.73
N THR A 173 12.08 -15.85 -20.35
CA THR A 173 12.03 -14.41 -20.08
C THR A 173 10.60 -13.91 -20.28
N TYR A 174 10.13 -13.06 -19.38
CA TYR A 174 8.76 -12.52 -19.35
C TYR A 174 8.68 -11.13 -20.02
N THR A 175 9.78 -10.72 -20.66
CA THR A 175 10.03 -9.40 -21.25
C THR A 175 8.86 -8.95 -22.13
N SER A 176 8.33 -9.83 -22.97
CA SER A 176 7.23 -9.49 -23.87
C SER A 176 5.93 -9.15 -23.13
N GLN A 177 5.54 -9.94 -22.14
CA GLN A 177 4.30 -9.73 -21.38
C GLN A 177 4.43 -8.53 -20.44
N THR A 178 5.61 -8.35 -19.82
CA THR A 178 5.90 -7.18 -18.98
C THR A 178 5.98 -5.89 -19.81
N LEU A 179 6.47 -5.94 -21.07
CA LEU A 179 6.40 -4.82 -22.02
C LEU A 179 4.97 -4.51 -22.46
N MET A 180 4.12 -5.51 -22.68
CA MET A 180 2.70 -5.30 -22.96
C MET A 180 1.99 -4.61 -21.79
N ALA A 181 2.24 -5.06 -20.55
CA ALA A 181 1.69 -4.43 -19.35
C ALA A 181 2.24 -3.01 -19.13
N LEU A 182 3.51 -2.76 -19.45
CA LEU A 182 4.10 -1.42 -19.50
C LEU A 182 3.40 -0.53 -20.53
N GLY A 183 3.16 -1.03 -21.74
CA GLY A 183 2.43 -0.32 -22.80
C GLY A 183 1.02 0.05 -22.38
N ALA A 184 0.28 -0.89 -21.77
CA ALA A 184 -1.04 -0.63 -21.21
C ALA A 184 -0.99 0.46 -20.13
N ASN A 185 -0.02 0.41 -19.21
CA ASN A 185 0.14 1.42 -18.18
C ASN A 185 0.59 2.79 -18.72
N ALA A 186 1.38 2.83 -19.79
CA ALA A 186 1.72 4.07 -20.48
C ALA A 186 0.46 4.73 -21.10
N ILE A 187 -0.45 3.94 -21.68
CA ILE A 187 -1.75 4.42 -22.18
C ILE A 187 -2.62 4.93 -21.02
N LEU A 188 -2.67 4.20 -19.91
CA LEU A 188 -3.41 4.62 -18.70
C LEU A 188 -2.86 5.92 -18.11
N LEU A 189 -1.54 6.08 -18.08
CA LEU A 189 -0.87 7.30 -17.64
C LEU A 189 -1.18 8.46 -18.59
N LEU A 190 -1.15 8.22 -19.91
CA LEU A 190 -1.54 9.21 -20.90
C LEU A 190 -3.01 9.61 -20.74
N ALA A 191 -3.92 8.67 -20.49
CA ALA A 191 -5.33 8.94 -20.24
C ALA A 191 -5.54 9.75 -18.95
N ALA A 192 -4.82 9.41 -17.87
CA ALA A 192 -4.80 10.19 -16.63
C ALA A 192 -4.31 11.63 -16.86
N GLU A 193 -3.29 11.78 -17.70
CA GLU A 193 -2.71 13.07 -18.06
C GLU A 193 -3.51 13.83 -19.12
N THR A 194 -4.54 13.26 -19.77
CA THR A 194 -5.28 13.91 -20.87
C THR A 194 -6.79 13.95 -20.63
N ILE A 195 -7.45 12.79 -20.69
CA ILE A 195 -8.90 12.60 -20.66
C ILE A 195 -9.45 12.86 -19.25
N TRP A 196 -8.73 12.42 -18.22
CA TRP A 196 -9.16 12.57 -16.83
C TRP A 196 -8.74 13.87 -16.15
N ARG A 197 -8.21 14.85 -16.92
CA ARG A 197 -7.94 16.22 -16.44
C ARG A 197 -9.17 16.93 -15.85
N ALA A 198 -10.37 16.53 -16.28
CA ALA A 198 -11.63 17.11 -15.85
C ALA A 198 -12.10 16.61 -14.45
N ARG A 199 -11.42 15.62 -13.86
CA ARG A 199 -11.62 15.24 -12.46
C ARG A 199 -10.98 16.31 -11.58
N GLN A 200 -11.65 16.74 -10.51
CA GLN A 200 -11.09 17.75 -9.61
C GLN A 200 -10.07 17.08 -8.68
N ASP A 201 -8.95 16.64 -9.25
CA ASP A 201 -7.82 16.02 -8.55
C ASP A 201 -6.71 17.06 -8.30
N PRO A 202 -6.85 17.96 -7.30
CA PRO A 202 -5.87 19.01 -7.03
C PRO A 202 -4.53 18.43 -6.56
N TRP A 203 -4.51 17.18 -6.12
CA TRP A 203 -3.34 16.47 -5.62
C TRP A 203 -2.63 15.65 -6.70
N ARG A 204 -3.20 15.56 -7.91
CA ARG A 204 -2.73 14.69 -9.00
C ARG A 204 -2.49 13.25 -8.51
N ILE A 205 -3.37 12.73 -7.64
CA ILE A 205 -3.29 11.35 -7.16
C ILE A 205 -3.34 10.38 -8.35
N LEU A 206 -4.24 10.61 -9.31
CA LEU A 206 -4.48 9.68 -10.39
C LEU A 206 -3.27 9.51 -11.33
N PRO A 207 -2.66 10.61 -11.87
CA PRO A 207 -1.44 10.46 -12.67
C PRO A 207 -0.25 9.92 -11.89
N ARG A 208 -0.14 10.23 -10.58
CA ARG A 208 0.96 9.71 -9.74
C ARG A 208 0.84 8.21 -9.51
N VAL A 209 -0.37 7.70 -9.22
CA VAL A 209 -0.62 6.27 -9.08
C VAL A 209 -0.33 5.55 -10.40
N ALA A 210 -0.78 6.09 -11.53
CA ALA A 210 -0.47 5.54 -12.85
C ALA A 210 1.04 5.57 -13.18
N ALA A 211 1.76 6.63 -12.80
CA ALA A 211 3.21 6.72 -12.99
C ALA A 211 3.98 5.73 -12.10
N ILE A 212 3.50 5.47 -10.87
CA ILE A 212 4.04 4.43 -10.00
C ILE A 212 3.82 3.04 -10.64
N ALA A 213 2.65 2.78 -11.24
CA ALA A 213 2.39 1.54 -11.96
C ALA A 213 3.32 1.37 -13.19
N VAL A 214 3.55 2.44 -13.96
CA VAL A 214 4.58 2.45 -15.02
C VAL A 214 5.97 2.13 -14.45
N GLY A 215 6.37 2.80 -13.36
CA GLY A 215 7.64 2.54 -12.70
C GLY A 215 7.79 1.11 -12.17
N PHE A 216 6.70 0.51 -11.69
CA PHE A 216 6.66 -0.89 -11.26
C PHE A 216 6.97 -1.84 -12.42
N PHE A 217 6.33 -1.67 -13.58
CA PHE A 217 6.60 -2.52 -14.76
C PHE A 217 7.94 -2.23 -15.44
N ILE A 218 8.51 -1.04 -15.30
CA ILE A 218 9.93 -0.81 -15.64
C ILE A 218 10.82 -1.58 -14.65
N GLY A 219 10.48 -1.57 -13.35
CA GLY A 219 11.18 -2.35 -12.33
C GLY A 219 11.09 -3.86 -12.53
N THR A 220 10.02 -4.40 -13.11
CA THR A 220 9.97 -5.83 -13.46
C THR A 220 10.94 -6.16 -14.58
N GLN A 221 11.10 -5.31 -15.60
CA GLN A 221 12.16 -5.46 -16.62
C GLN A 221 13.55 -5.53 -15.96
N LEU A 222 13.77 -4.69 -14.94
CA LEU A 222 15.02 -4.66 -14.20
C LEU A 222 15.31 -5.98 -13.48
N MET A 223 14.28 -6.61 -12.92
CA MET A 223 14.40 -7.93 -12.26
C MET A 223 14.59 -9.07 -13.26
N GLU A 224 14.24 -8.87 -14.52
CA GLU A 224 14.42 -9.85 -15.61
C GLU A 224 15.81 -9.79 -16.27
N GLY A 225 16.66 -8.84 -15.88
CA GLY A 225 17.99 -8.69 -16.48
C GLY A 225 18.09 -7.58 -17.53
N GLU A 226 16.99 -6.89 -17.83
CA GLU A 226 16.95 -5.82 -18.85
C GLU A 226 17.38 -4.47 -18.26
N PHE A 227 18.60 -4.40 -17.72
CA PHE A 227 19.09 -3.25 -16.94
C PHE A 227 19.21 -1.97 -17.77
N LEU A 228 19.77 -2.06 -18.99
CA LEU A 228 19.96 -0.93 -19.90
C LEU A 228 18.62 -0.36 -20.36
N LEU A 229 17.69 -1.23 -20.77
CA LEU A 229 16.35 -0.85 -21.17
C LEU A 229 15.61 -0.16 -20.01
N SER A 230 15.66 -0.75 -18.82
CA SER A 230 15.05 -0.19 -17.61
C SER A 230 15.59 1.22 -17.30
N MET A 231 16.91 1.40 -17.37
CA MET A 231 17.55 2.70 -17.17
C MET A 231 17.06 3.73 -18.20
N VAL A 232 17.03 3.37 -19.48
CA VAL A 232 16.55 4.26 -20.55
C VAL A 232 15.08 4.65 -20.33
N LEU A 233 14.22 3.69 -19.98
CA LEU A 233 12.81 3.93 -19.72
C LEU A 233 12.58 4.86 -18.52
N PHE A 234 13.33 4.70 -17.42
CA PHE A 234 13.29 5.64 -16.29
C PHE A 234 13.78 7.04 -16.68
N LEU A 235 14.83 7.15 -17.51
CA LEU A 235 15.30 8.44 -18.02
C LEU A 235 14.29 9.10 -18.97
N VAL A 236 13.57 8.33 -19.78
CA VAL A 236 12.46 8.83 -20.62
C VAL A 236 11.32 9.34 -19.75
N LEU A 237 10.91 8.58 -18.72
CA LEU A 237 9.89 9.00 -17.78
C LEU A 237 10.30 10.30 -17.06
N TYR A 238 11.55 10.38 -16.61
CA TYR A 238 12.15 11.61 -16.08
C TYR A 238 12.06 12.76 -17.09
N GLY A 239 12.48 12.55 -18.34
CA GLY A 239 12.48 13.57 -19.40
C GLY A 239 11.08 14.11 -19.70
N ILE A 240 10.08 13.24 -19.80
CA ILE A 240 8.67 13.63 -20.00
C ILE A 240 8.21 14.54 -18.85
N TYR A 241 8.45 14.11 -17.61
CA TYR A 241 8.05 14.86 -16.42
C TYR A 241 9.02 15.99 -16.07
N HIS A 242 10.14 16.17 -16.76
CA HIS A 242 11.01 17.34 -16.61
C HIS A 242 10.62 18.43 -17.61
N PHE A 243 10.44 18.07 -18.89
CA PHE A 243 10.27 19.02 -19.98
C PHE A 243 8.81 19.31 -20.36
N ARG A 244 7.89 18.33 -20.26
CA ARG A 244 6.50 18.48 -20.74
C ARG A 244 5.52 18.78 -19.61
N ARG A 245 5.59 18.01 -18.52
CA ARG A 245 4.63 18.05 -17.41
C ARG A 245 5.35 17.95 -16.08
N PRO A 246 5.92 19.04 -15.57
CA PRO A 246 6.68 18.98 -14.33
C PRO A 246 5.94 18.35 -13.16
N ASP A 247 6.49 17.25 -12.64
CA ASP A 247 6.10 16.67 -11.36
C ASP A 247 7.31 16.15 -10.60
N LEU A 248 7.71 16.88 -9.56
CA LEU A 248 8.90 16.54 -8.79
C LEU A 248 8.83 15.16 -8.12
N LEU A 249 7.64 14.66 -7.77
CA LEU A 249 7.53 13.33 -7.17
C LEU A 249 7.85 12.26 -8.21
N ILE A 250 7.26 12.36 -9.40
CA ILE A 250 7.49 11.40 -10.49
C ILE A 250 8.93 11.48 -10.98
N MET A 251 9.48 12.70 -11.10
CA MET A 251 10.89 12.91 -11.42
C MET A 251 11.83 12.28 -10.37
N SER A 252 11.53 12.42 -9.08
CA SER A 252 12.39 11.86 -8.02
C SER A 252 12.36 10.33 -8.03
N LEU A 253 11.17 9.73 -8.20
CA LEU A 253 11.02 8.28 -8.31
C LEU A 253 11.70 7.73 -9.58
N ALA A 254 11.56 8.42 -10.71
CA ALA A 254 12.21 8.03 -11.96
C ALA A 254 13.74 8.10 -11.85
N SER A 255 14.29 9.15 -11.22
CA SER A 255 15.74 9.24 -10.97
C SER A 255 16.24 8.16 -10.01
N LEU A 256 15.47 7.81 -8.98
CA LEU A 256 15.80 6.69 -8.10
C LEU A 256 15.79 5.37 -8.88
N GLY A 257 14.78 5.13 -9.72
CA GLY A 257 14.71 3.97 -10.59
C GLY A 257 15.91 3.87 -11.52
N ALA A 258 16.28 4.96 -12.20
CA ALA A 258 17.46 5.02 -13.06
C ALA A 258 18.77 4.75 -12.29
N TYR A 259 18.89 5.28 -11.07
CA TYR A 259 20.03 4.98 -10.19
C TYR A 259 20.10 3.49 -9.83
N LEU A 260 18.99 2.87 -9.47
CA LEU A 260 18.95 1.44 -9.14
C LEU A 260 19.31 0.59 -10.38
N SER A 261 18.77 0.94 -11.54
CA SER A 261 19.08 0.25 -12.80
C SER A 261 20.57 0.35 -13.17
N LEU A 262 21.14 1.55 -13.08
CA LEU A 262 22.57 1.75 -13.32
C LEU A 262 23.43 1.01 -12.29
N SER A 263 23.02 1.02 -11.01
CA SER A 263 23.77 0.36 -9.95
C SER A 263 23.86 -1.15 -10.17
N ILE A 264 22.76 -1.80 -10.56
CA ILE A 264 22.74 -3.24 -10.87
C ILE A 264 23.53 -3.53 -12.16
N LEU A 265 23.39 -2.71 -13.20
CA LEU A 265 24.17 -2.83 -14.43
C LEU A 265 25.69 -2.81 -14.14
N ILE A 266 26.13 -1.91 -13.26
CA ILE A 266 27.53 -1.83 -12.82
C ILE A 266 27.93 -3.11 -12.08
N ILE A 267 27.10 -3.60 -11.14
CA ILE A 267 27.38 -4.84 -10.39
C ILE A 267 27.60 -6.01 -11.35
N GLU A 268 26.73 -6.14 -12.35
CA GLU A 268 26.80 -7.25 -13.32
C GLU A 268 28.06 -7.20 -14.20
N HIS A 269 28.47 -6.00 -14.64
CA HIS A 269 29.56 -5.85 -15.62
C HIS A 269 30.94 -5.59 -15.01
N ALA A 270 31.03 -5.27 -13.71
CA ALA A 270 32.28 -4.87 -13.08
C ALA A 270 33.17 -6.05 -12.59
N GLY A 271 32.72 -7.30 -12.77
CA GLY A 271 33.48 -8.50 -12.39
C GLY A 271 33.83 -8.54 -10.90
N ASP A 272 35.01 -9.05 -10.54
CA ASP A 272 35.44 -9.26 -9.14
C ASP A 272 35.88 -7.97 -8.41
N SER A 273 35.70 -6.79 -9.03
CA SER A 273 36.16 -5.50 -8.47
C SER A 273 35.21 -4.93 -7.41
N PHE A 274 34.86 -5.73 -6.40
CA PHE A 274 33.80 -5.43 -5.43
C PHE A 274 33.99 -4.08 -4.70
N LEU A 275 35.22 -3.74 -4.29
CA LEU A 275 35.50 -2.44 -3.66
C LEU A 275 35.16 -1.26 -4.60
N LEU A 276 35.55 -1.35 -5.87
CA LEU A 276 35.28 -0.32 -6.86
C LEU A 276 33.77 -0.17 -7.08
N ILE A 277 33.05 -1.28 -7.16
CA ILE A 277 31.58 -1.31 -7.27
C ILE A 277 30.94 -0.54 -6.11
N VAL A 278 31.33 -0.86 -4.87
CA VAL A 278 30.79 -0.20 -3.67
C VAL A 278 31.06 1.29 -3.69
N VAL A 279 32.30 1.72 -3.99
CA VAL A 279 32.66 3.14 -4.05
C VAL A 279 31.87 3.88 -5.11
N VAL A 280 31.69 3.29 -6.30
CA VAL A 280 30.93 3.89 -7.40
C VAL A 280 29.45 4.00 -7.05
N ILE A 281 28.82 2.95 -6.51
CA ILE A 281 27.39 2.96 -6.14
C ILE A 281 27.09 3.96 -5.03
N VAL A 282 27.96 4.04 -4.01
CA VAL A 282 27.86 5.04 -2.95
C VAL A 282 28.02 6.44 -3.51
N GLY A 283 29.02 6.67 -4.38
CA GLY A 283 29.25 7.94 -5.05
C GLY A 283 28.05 8.38 -5.90
N LEU A 284 27.48 7.47 -6.69
CA LEU A 284 26.27 7.70 -7.48
C LEU A 284 25.05 8.01 -6.61
N GLY A 285 24.88 7.32 -5.48
CA GLY A 285 23.77 7.56 -4.54
C GLY A 285 23.86 8.96 -3.91
N LEU A 286 25.06 9.37 -3.49
CA LEU A 286 25.30 10.73 -3.00
C LEU A 286 25.12 11.78 -4.10
N GLY A 287 25.54 11.47 -5.33
CA GLY A 287 25.32 12.30 -6.52
C GLY A 287 23.83 12.50 -6.84
N LEU A 288 23.04 11.42 -6.79
CA LEU A 288 21.58 11.45 -6.95
C LEU A 288 20.94 12.35 -5.90
N LEU A 289 21.32 12.21 -4.63
CA LEU A 289 20.78 13.04 -3.56
C LEU A 289 21.03 14.52 -3.83
N ARG A 290 22.26 14.90 -4.19
CA ARG A 290 22.61 16.28 -4.56
C ARG A 290 21.82 16.77 -5.77
N PHE A 291 21.70 15.94 -6.80
CA PHE A 291 20.94 16.26 -8.01
C PHE A 291 19.48 16.57 -7.67
N LEU A 292 18.80 15.70 -6.92
CA LEU A 292 17.41 15.90 -6.54
C LEU A 292 17.20 17.15 -5.67
N GLN A 293 18.13 17.42 -4.75
CA GLN A 293 18.12 18.65 -3.94
C GLN A 293 18.21 19.90 -4.81
N GLN A 294 19.13 19.93 -5.77
CA GLN A 294 19.28 21.04 -6.71
C GLN A 294 18.01 21.22 -7.56
N GLN A 295 17.37 20.13 -8.00
CA GLN A 295 16.09 20.21 -8.73
C GLN A 295 14.99 20.85 -7.88
N VAL A 296 14.86 20.48 -6.60
CA VAL A 296 13.89 21.09 -5.69
C VAL A 296 14.17 22.59 -5.50
N VAL A 297 15.43 22.98 -5.30
CA VAL A 297 15.83 24.40 -5.16
C VAL A 297 15.53 25.18 -6.44
N LYS A 298 15.90 24.65 -7.61
CA LYS A 298 15.62 25.25 -8.91
C LYS A 298 14.12 25.40 -9.15
N TRP A 299 13.35 24.38 -8.78
CA TRP A 299 11.89 24.40 -8.86
C TRP A 299 11.26 25.51 -8.01
N ARG A 300 11.73 25.66 -6.75
CA ARG A 300 11.29 26.74 -5.85
C ARG A 300 11.58 28.12 -6.41
N ARG A 301 12.77 28.34 -6.98
CA ARG A 301 13.15 29.63 -7.58
C ARG A 301 12.26 29.98 -8.78
N THR A 302 11.97 28.99 -9.63
CA THR A 302 11.21 29.20 -10.88
C THR A 302 9.70 29.35 -10.65
N HIS A 303 9.14 28.71 -9.62
CA HIS A 303 7.68 28.68 -9.39
C HIS A 303 7.23 29.36 -8.09
N GLY A 304 8.14 29.69 -7.17
CA GLY A 304 7.84 30.31 -5.87
C GLY A 304 7.88 31.85 -5.87
N GLY A 305 8.09 32.50 -7.02
CA GLY A 305 8.32 33.94 -7.16
C GLY A 305 7.13 34.88 -6.86
N GLY A 306 6.00 34.38 -6.38
CA GLY A 306 4.80 35.21 -6.11
C GLY A 306 4.78 35.96 -4.76
N SER A 307 5.85 35.89 -3.96
CA SER A 307 5.91 36.53 -2.62
C SER A 307 7.00 37.60 -2.49
N LEU A 308 7.72 37.91 -3.57
CA LEU A 308 8.87 38.83 -3.56
C LEU A 308 8.78 39.84 -4.72
N THR A 309 7.61 40.42 -4.95
CA THR A 309 7.51 41.66 -5.74
C THR A 309 7.66 42.85 -4.81
N THR A 310 8.87 43.41 -4.81
CA THR A 310 9.12 44.86 -4.82
C THR A 310 8.20 45.74 -3.97
N GLN A 311 8.58 45.93 -2.70
CA GLN A 311 8.44 47.25 -2.07
C GLN A 311 9.59 48.13 -2.59
N GLU A 312 9.50 48.52 -3.86
CA GLU A 312 10.10 49.77 -4.31
C GLU A 312 9.07 50.86 -4.03
N THR A 313 9.25 51.58 -2.91
CA THR A 313 8.71 52.93 -2.79
C THR A 313 9.89 53.88 -2.73
N SER A 314 9.97 54.71 -3.77
CA SER A 314 11.00 55.70 -4.10
C SER A 314 11.49 56.56 -2.94
N PRO A 315 12.75 57.03 -2.99
CA PRO A 315 13.19 58.16 -2.18
C PRO A 315 12.66 59.45 -2.82
N ALA A 316 11.60 60.03 -2.26
CA ALA A 316 11.15 61.37 -2.58
C ALA A 316 11.21 62.23 -1.31
N GLY A 317 12.08 63.24 -1.31
CA GLY A 317 12.14 64.25 -0.25
C GLY A 317 13.54 64.75 0.12
N ALA A 318 14.37 65.13 -0.85
CA ALA A 318 15.57 65.93 -0.58
C ALA A 318 15.25 67.42 -0.78
N THR A 319 14.92 68.13 0.31
CA THR A 319 14.99 69.59 0.35
C THR A 319 16.44 70.00 0.61
N ARG A 320 17.02 70.70 -0.36
CA ARG A 320 18.33 71.35 -0.29
C ARG A 320 18.33 72.44 0.78
N HIS A 321 19.34 72.42 1.65
CA HIS A 321 19.95 73.65 2.16
C HIS A 321 21.44 73.59 1.85
N ALA A 322 21.92 74.64 1.18
CA ALA A 322 23.30 74.86 0.83
C ALA A 322 23.94 75.71 1.91
N ASP A 323 24.94 75.15 2.60
CA ASP A 323 26.17 75.81 3.02
C ASP A 323 27.02 74.76 3.73
N GLU A 324 28.20 74.44 3.19
CA GLU A 324 29.42 74.06 3.93
C GLU A 324 30.52 73.56 2.98
N GLY A 325 31.76 73.95 3.30
CA GLY A 325 32.89 74.05 2.39
C GLY A 325 33.63 72.74 2.00
N PRO A 326 34.72 72.84 1.21
CA PRO A 326 35.27 71.75 0.40
C PRO A 326 36.02 70.61 1.15
N GLN A 327 35.92 70.48 2.48
CA GLN A 327 36.68 69.48 3.23
C GLN A 327 35.84 68.41 3.93
N GLU A 328 34.51 68.52 3.95
CA GLU A 328 33.63 67.52 4.59
C GLU A 328 33.04 66.49 3.60
N ALA A 329 32.97 66.83 2.30
CA ALA A 329 32.42 65.94 1.27
C ALA A 329 33.17 64.60 1.11
N ALA A 330 34.49 64.58 1.34
CA ALA A 330 35.30 63.36 1.22
C ALA A 330 35.12 62.37 2.38
N LYS A 331 34.72 62.84 3.58
CA LYS A 331 34.42 61.97 4.73
C LYS A 331 33.00 61.42 4.65
N THR A 332 32.04 62.17 4.11
CA THR A 332 30.64 61.75 3.96
C THR A 332 30.47 60.72 2.84
N GLU A 333 31.24 60.81 1.75
CA GLU A 333 31.25 59.77 0.71
C GLU A 333 31.93 58.47 1.17
N ALA A 334 33.03 58.55 1.92
CA ALA A 334 33.71 57.37 2.45
C ALA A 334 32.88 56.62 3.52
N THR A 335 32.13 57.35 4.36
CA THR A 335 31.21 56.75 5.33
C THR A 335 29.94 56.22 4.68
N ALA A 336 29.38 56.90 3.66
CA ALA A 336 28.26 56.38 2.89
C ALA A 336 28.63 55.11 2.10
N ALA A 337 29.85 55.04 1.53
CA ALA A 337 30.36 53.85 0.85
C ALA A 337 30.64 52.68 1.82
N SER A 338 31.10 52.95 3.05
CA SER A 338 31.30 51.90 4.08
C SER A 338 29.97 51.37 4.62
N VAL A 339 28.97 52.23 4.82
CA VAL A 339 27.62 51.84 5.24
C VAL A 339 26.91 51.08 4.12
N ALA A 340 27.03 51.50 2.87
CA ALA A 340 26.46 50.80 1.71
C ALA A 340 27.12 49.42 1.48
N SER A 341 28.44 49.29 1.65
CA SER A 341 29.14 48.01 1.56
C SER A 341 28.86 47.08 2.75
N THR A 342 28.68 47.62 3.95
CA THR A 342 28.26 46.84 5.13
C THR A 342 26.81 46.38 5.00
N ALA A 343 25.91 47.23 4.50
CA ALA A 343 24.53 46.88 4.18
C ALA A 343 24.46 45.82 3.07
N ALA A 344 25.23 45.99 1.99
CA ALA A 344 25.32 45.00 0.90
C ALA A 344 25.90 43.66 1.38
N ASN A 345 26.94 43.67 2.24
CA ASN A 345 27.49 42.46 2.84
C ASN A 345 26.51 41.78 3.81
N SER A 346 25.75 42.55 4.59
CA SER A 346 24.71 42.01 5.48
C SER A 346 23.55 41.41 4.69
N SER A 347 23.14 42.05 3.58
CA SER A 347 22.15 41.55 2.61
C SER A 347 22.64 40.26 1.94
N ASN A 348 23.87 40.24 1.43
CA ASN A 348 24.46 39.07 0.79
C ASN A 348 24.63 37.91 1.77
N LYS A 349 25.01 38.19 3.02
CA LYS A 349 25.10 37.19 4.09
C LYS A 349 23.73 36.66 4.48
N ALA A 350 22.73 37.52 4.64
CA ALA A 350 21.34 37.11 4.92
C ALA A 350 20.73 36.31 3.76
N GLN A 351 21.03 36.67 2.51
CA GLN A 351 20.61 35.92 1.33
C GLN A 351 21.33 34.57 1.23
N ALA A 352 22.62 34.49 1.56
CA ALA A 352 23.38 33.24 1.61
C ALA A 352 22.87 32.31 2.72
N GLU A 353 22.62 32.84 3.92
CA GLU A 353 22.03 32.10 5.05
C GLU A 353 20.59 31.65 4.74
N ALA A 354 19.78 32.47 4.07
CA ALA A 354 18.44 32.10 3.61
C ALA A 354 18.48 31.02 2.52
N ALA A 355 19.43 31.09 1.58
CA ALA A 355 19.63 30.07 0.55
C ALA A 355 20.12 28.74 1.14
N GLU A 356 20.98 28.77 2.15
CA GLU A 356 21.48 27.59 2.86
C GLU A 356 20.39 26.97 3.75
N ALA A 357 19.56 27.80 4.41
CA ALA A 357 18.39 27.34 5.15
C ALA A 357 17.35 26.66 4.24
N GLN A 358 17.12 27.18 3.03
CA GLN A 358 16.23 26.56 2.04
C GLN A 358 16.74 25.22 1.49
N GLY A 359 18.06 24.97 1.54
CA GLY A 359 18.67 23.70 1.15
C GLY A 359 18.74 22.65 2.25
N SER A 360 18.30 22.97 3.48
CA SER A 360 18.29 22.02 4.59
C SER A 360 17.20 20.95 4.43
N ASP A 361 17.46 19.76 4.98
CA ASP A 361 16.58 18.59 4.89
C ASP A 361 15.19 18.84 5.50
N GLU A 362 15.12 19.74 6.46
CA GLU A 362 13.89 20.15 7.16
C GLU A 362 12.88 20.78 6.20
N HIS A 363 13.37 21.45 5.17
CA HIS A 363 12.54 22.08 4.16
C HIS A 363 12.29 21.16 2.97
N HIS A 364 12.88 19.96 2.91
CA HIS A 364 12.67 19.06 1.80
C HIS A 364 11.25 18.47 1.75
N PRO A 365 10.70 18.27 0.54
CA PRO A 365 9.45 17.55 0.38
C PRO A 365 9.56 16.13 0.92
N TRP A 366 8.44 15.56 1.35
CA TRP A 366 8.41 14.27 2.05
C TRP A 366 9.05 13.12 1.25
N TYR A 367 8.84 13.08 -0.07
CA TYR A 367 9.40 12.03 -0.93
C TYR A 367 10.93 12.10 -1.01
N LEU A 368 11.52 13.30 -0.96
CA LEU A 368 12.99 13.45 -0.95
C LEU A 368 13.57 12.99 0.40
N ARG A 369 12.86 13.25 1.50
CA ARG A 369 13.21 12.72 2.82
C ARG A 369 13.13 11.19 2.85
N LEU A 370 12.13 10.58 2.20
CA LEU A 370 12.05 9.12 2.08
C LEU A 370 13.17 8.54 1.21
N ILE A 371 13.50 9.16 0.07
CA ILE A 371 14.63 8.73 -0.77
C ILE A 371 15.94 8.84 0.02
N LYS A 372 16.13 9.93 0.76
CA LYS A 372 17.29 10.12 1.63
C LYS A 372 17.35 9.07 2.74
N LEU A 373 16.21 8.76 3.38
CA LEU A 373 16.10 7.68 4.37
C LEU A 373 16.50 6.34 3.76
N PHE A 374 15.97 6.01 2.57
CA PHE A 374 16.32 4.81 1.84
C PHE A 374 17.82 4.72 1.55
N LEU A 375 18.43 5.80 1.04
CA LEU A 375 19.88 5.84 0.78
C LEU A 375 20.72 5.75 2.07
N PHE A 376 20.26 6.35 3.18
CA PHE A 376 20.93 6.27 4.48
C PHE A 376 20.82 4.90 5.14
N LEU A 377 19.91 4.04 4.69
CA LEU A 377 19.84 2.63 5.10
C LEU A 377 20.60 1.72 4.12
N LEU A 378 20.40 1.92 2.82
CA LEU A 378 20.97 1.08 1.77
C LEU A 378 22.49 1.21 1.66
N LEU A 379 23.03 2.45 1.58
CA LEU A 379 24.45 2.66 1.33
C LEU A 379 25.33 2.11 2.46
N PRO A 380 25.01 2.35 3.74
CA PRO A 380 25.70 1.68 4.83
C PRO A 380 25.57 0.15 4.81
N LEU A 381 24.43 -0.40 4.41
CA LEU A 381 24.25 -1.86 4.33
C LEU A 381 25.15 -2.47 3.24
N ILE A 382 25.31 -1.79 2.10
CA ILE A 382 26.24 -2.21 1.05
C ILE A 382 27.69 -2.15 1.55
N ILE A 383 28.06 -1.11 2.31
CA ILE A 383 29.38 -1.01 2.94
C ILE A 383 29.56 -2.13 3.98
N LEU A 384 28.55 -2.42 4.79
CA LEU A 384 28.59 -3.51 5.77
C LEU A 384 28.78 -4.86 5.07
N LEU A 385 28.06 -5.09 3.98
CA LEU A 385 28.18 -6.30 3.16
C LEU A 385 29.62 -6.45 2.61
N TYR A 386 30.24 -5.35 2.17
CA TYR A 386 31.64 -5.36 1.76
C TYR A 386 32.58 -5.78 2.89
N LEU A 387 32.45 -5.12 4.04
CA LEU A 387 33.32 -5.34 5.18
C LEU A 387 33.19 -6.77 5.73
N THR A 388 32.00 -7.35 5.68
CA THR A 388 31.73 -8.72 6.14
C THR A 388 32.17 -9.76 5.11
N VAL A 389 31.73 -9.64 3.85
CA VAL A 389 31.92 -10.69 2.84
C VAL A 389 33.30 -10.64 2.20
N SER A 390 33.81 -9.44 1.88
CA SER A 390 35.06 -9.30 1.13
C SER A 390 36.29 -9.19 2.03
N LEU A 391 36.14 -8.59 3.21
CA LEU A 391 37.25 -8.45 4.17
C LEU A 391 37.21 -9.47 5.31
N ASP A 392 36.21 -10.36 5.32
CA ASP A 392 36.01 -11.42 6.32
C ASP A 392 36.08 -10.89 7.77
N LEU A 393 35.56 -9.68 7.99
CA LEU A 393 35.58 -9.06 9.31
C LEU A 393 34.50 -9.68 10.19
N SER A 394 34.90 -10.11 11.40
CA SER A 394 33.96 -10.60 12.40
C SER A 394 33.00 -9.48 12.87
N LEU A 395 31.83 -9.88 13.37
CA LEU A 395 30.84 -8.95 13.94
C LEU A 395 31.43 -8.12 15.10
N GLU A 396 32.42 -8.66 15.82
CA GLU A 396 33.20 -7.95 16.84
C GLU A 396 34.00 -6.78 16.27
N VAL A 397 34.78 -7.03 15.23
CA VAL A 397 35.58 -5.99 14.58
C VAL A 397 34.69 -4.90 14.00
N LEU A 398 33.53 -5.29 13.46
CA LEU A 398 32.53 -4.35 12.93
C LEU A 398 31.92 -3.48 14.04
N GLY A 399 31.58 -4.06 15.19
CA GLY A 399 31.11 -3.31 16.36
C GLY A 399 32.13 -2.27 16.84
N VAL A 400 33.40 -2.66 16.97
CA VAL A 400 34.50 -1.77 17.34
C VAL A 400 34.68 -0.66 16.30
N LEU A 401 34.65 -0.99 15.01
CA LEU A 401 34.72 -0.01 13.93
C LEU A 401 33.56 1.00 14.03
N GLY A 402 32.34 0.52 14.27
CA GLY A 402 31.16 1.37 14.50
C GLY A 402 31.35 2.33 15.67
N ALA A 403 31.90 1.85 16.79
CA ALA A 403 32.21 2.68 17.96
C ALA A 403 33.26 3.76 17.66
N ILE A 404 34.33 3.42 16.94
CA ILE A 404 35.35 4.39 16.50
C ILE A 404 34.73 5.44 15.59
N MET A 405 33.95 5.02 14.59
CA MET A 405 33.26 5.93 13.68
C MET A 405 32.29 6.86 14.42
N ALA A 406 31.58 6.35 15.42
CA ALA A 406 30.67 7.12 16.26
C ALA A 406 31.40 8.14 17.14
N LEU A 407 32.60 7.80 17.64
CA LEU A 407 33.43 8.71 18.44
C LEU A 407 34.01 9.87 17.61
N VAL A 408 34.29 9.63 16.33
CA VAL A 408 34.79 10.66 15.38
C VAL A 408 33.65 11.55 14.85
N SER A 409 32.42 11.03 14.84
CA SER A 409 31.24 11.69 14.27
C SER A 409 30.96 13.11 14.79
N PRO A 410 31.16 13.43 16.08
CA PRO A 410 30.98 14.79 16.59
C PRO A 410 31.91 15.82 15.94
N VAL A 411 33.18 15.46 15.74
CA VAL A 411 34.19 16.34 15.14
C VAL A 411 33.86 16.59 13.67
N LEU A 412 33.47 15.54 12.94
CA LEU A 412 33.05 15.65 11.55
C LEU A 412 31.78 16.52 11.42
N SER A 413 30.82 16.34 12.32
CA SER A 413 29.57 17.11 12.35
C SER A 413 29.84 18.60 12.62
N ALA A 414 30.80 18.92 13.50
CA ALA A 414 31.20 20.30 13.76
C ALA A 414 31.88 20.97 12.55
N LYS A 415 32.60 20.20 11.72
CA LYS A 415 33.25 20.71 10.50
C LYS A 415 32.31 20.80 9.29
N ALA A 416 31.19 20.08 9.30
CA ALA A 416 30.22 20.04 8.20
C ALA A 416 29.36 21.32 8.13
N LYS A 417 29.81 22.30 7.34
CA LYS A 417 29.12 23.59 7.19
C LYS A 417 28.09 23.60 6.08
N THR A 418 28.40 23.02 4.92
CA THR A 418 27.52 23.01 3.73
C THR A 418 26.54 21.83 3.77
N VAL A 419 25.38 21.97 3.11
CA VAL A 419 24.39 20.88 2.98
C VAL A 419 25.02 19.56 2.50
N PRO A 420 25.85 19.53 1.43
CA PRO A 420 26.46 18.29 0.98
C PRO A 420 27.43 17.67 1.99
N SER A 421 28.21 18.51 2.69
CA SER A 421 29.12 18.02 3.73
C SER A 421 28.36 17.42 4.90
N ARG A 422 27.22 18.03 5.29
CA ARG A 422 26.34 17.49 6.33
C ARG A 422 25.77 16.16 5.90
N ASP A 423 25.26 16.03 4.68
CA ASP A 423 24.68 14.77 4.20
C ASP A 423 25.69 13.63 4.14
N MET A 424 26.95 13.91 3.76
CA MET A 424 28.02 12.92 3.84
C MET A 424 28.30 12.48 5.28
N VAL A 425 28.39 13.44 6.22
CA VAL A 425 28.56 13.12 7.65
C VAL A 425 27.32 12.39 8.20
N GLY A 426 26.12 12.68 7.70
CA GLY A 426 24.92 11.95 8.07
C GLY A 426 24.94 10.50 7.61
N GLY A 427 25.41 10.23 6.39
CA GLY A 427 25.64 8.87 5.91
C GLY A 427 26.72 8.14 6.72
N TRP A 428 27.81 8.83 7.07
CA TRP A 428 28.84 8.31 7.98
C TRP A 428 28.26 7.91 9.34
N VAL A 429 27.47 8.79 9.95
CA VAL A 429 26.81 8.52 11.23
C VAL A 429 25.86 7.33 11.11
N ALA A 430 25.01 7.29 10.07
CA ALA A 430 24.09 6.16 9.86
C ALA A 430 24.85 4.82 9.76
N CYS A 431 26.00 4.81 9.08
CA CYS A 431 26.89 3.65 9.02
C CYS A 431 27.52 3.31 10.38
N ALA A 432 28.02 4.32 11.09
CA ALA A 432 28.63 4.17 12.41
C ALA A 432 27.68 3.52 13.40
N VAL A 433 26.43 4.01 13.47
CA VAL A 433 25.46 3.41 14.36
C VAL A 433 25.16 1.98 13.88
N LEU A 434 25.04 1.70 12.56
CA LEU A 434 24.57 0.40 12.03
C LEU A 434 25.57 -0.69 12.42
N LEU A 435 26.85 -0.37 12.27
CA LEU A 435 27.95 -1.18 12.74
C LEU A 435 27.90 -1.39 14.26
N LEU A 436 27.63 -0.34 15.04
CA LEU A 436 27.48 -0.42 16.50
C LEU A 436 26.29 -1.28 16.94
N SER A 437 25.31 -1.53 16.07
CA SER A 437 24.19 -2.43 16.35
C SER A 437 24.49 -3.90 16.09
N ALA A 438 25.52 -4.24 15.29
CA ALA A 438 25.89 -5.63 15.01
C ALA A 438 26.20 -6.46 16.26
N PRO A 439 26.94 -5.93 17.27
CA PRO A 439 27.14 -6.58 18.58
C PRO A 439 25.87 -6.90 19.38
N VAL A 440 24.81 -6.11 19.19
CA VAL A 440 23.54 -6.28 19.94
C VAL A 440 22.75 -7.47 19.41
N VAL A 441 23.02 -7.89 18.16
CA VAL A 441 22.29 -8.98 17.49
C VAL A 441 22.92 -10.35 17.75
N ASP A 442 24.23 -10.43 18.04
CA ASP A 442 24.90 -11.69 18.37
C ASP A 442 25.03 -11.87 19.88
N MET A 443 24.26 -12.79 20.47
CA MET A 443 24.31 -13.10 21.91
C MET A 443 25.63 -13.72 22.37
N ARG A 444 26.55 -14.03 21.45
CA ARG A 444 27.90 -14.54 21.77
C ARG A 444 28.92 -13.42 22.02
N TYR A 445 28.49 -12.17 21.96
CA TYR A 445 29.36 -11.01 22.10
C TYR A 445 29.93 -10.88 23.53
N PRO A 446 31.25 -10.61 23.70
CA PRO A 446 31.89 -10.61 25.01
C PRO A 446 31.59 -9.38 25.89
N TRP A 447 30.92 -8.35 25.36
CA TRP A 447 30.54 -7.15 26.13
C TRP A 447 29.13 -7.30 26.70
N PRO A 448 28.86 -6.78 27.91
CA PRO A 448 27.50 -6.72 28.43
C PRO A 448 26.60 -5.94 27.47
N HIS A 449 25.53 -6.58 26.97
CA HIS A 449 24.59 -5.97 26.02
C HIS A 449 24.01 -4.64 26.54
N GLU A 450 23.91 -4.52 27.86
CA GLU A 450 23.38 -3.35 28.53
C GLU A 450 24.26 -2.11 28.35
N VAL A 451 25.58 -2.31 28.39
CA VAL A 451 26.58 -1.25 28.18
C VAL A 451 26.51 -0.79 26.73
N SER A 452 26.39 -1.72 25.79
CA SER A 452 26.25 -1.41 24.35
C SER A 452 24.98 -0.61 24.07
N ALA A 453 23.85 -1.00 24.67
CA ALA A 453 22.59 -0.28 24.52
C ALA A 453 22.62 1.11 25.18
N MET A 454 23.19 1.24 26.39
CA MET A 454 23.40 2.56 27.02
C MET A 454 24.29 3.47 26.17
N LEU A 455 25.38 2.92 25.62
CA LEU A 455 26.27 3.66 24.74
C LEU A 455 25.54 4.13 23.47
N ALA A 456 24.72 3.27 22.86
CA ALA A 456 23.89 3.63 21.71
C ALA A 456 22.94 4.80 22.02
N VAL A 457 22.29 4.80 23.19
CA VAL A 457 21.40 5.89 23.64
C VAL A 457 22.17 7.19 23.84
N VAL A 458 23.32 7.14 24.53
CA VAL A 458 24.17 8.31 24.81
C VAL A 458 24.70 8.92 23.51
N ILE A 459 25.29 8.10 22.63
CA ILE A 459 25.80 8.52 21.33
C ILE A 459 24.68 9.13 20.50
N SER A 460 23.53 8.47 20.41
CA SER A 460 22.38 8.95 19.63
C SER A 460 21.88 10.31 20.14
N THR A 461 21.83 10.50 21.47
CA THR A 461 21.41 11.75 22.10
C THR A 461 22.39 12.90 21.81
N LEU A 462 23.69 12.64 21.89
CA LEU A 462 24.72 13.64 21.59
C LEU A 462 24.70 14.04 20.11
N LEU A 463 24.63 13.06 19.21
CA LEU A 463 24.59 13.30 17.76
C LEU A 463 23.29 13.97 17.33
N TYR A 464 22.16 13.68 17.99
CA TYR A 464 20.87 14.33 17.72
C TYR A 464 20.95 15.86 17.86
N ARG A 465 21.61 16.33 18.93
CA ARG A 465 21.82 17.76 19.17
C ARG A 465 22.68 18.42 18.10
N GLN A 466 23.65 17.69 17.56
CA GLN A 466 24.60 18.20 16.57
C GLN A 466 24.07 18.14 15.13
N ALA A 467 23.15 17.24 14.83
CA ALA A 467 22.52 17.02 13.52
C ALA A 467 21.53 18.14 13.09
N LYS A 468 21.92 19.42 13.23
CA LYS A 468 21.11 20.59 12.86
C LYS A 468 20.87 20.59 11.35
N GLY A 469 19.62 20.77 10.90
CA GLY A 469 19.29 20.77 9.47
C GLY A 469 19.16 19.37 8.86
N GLN A 470 19.28 18.29 9.65
CA GLN A 470 19.29 16.90 9.19
C GLN A 470 18.12 16.11 9.77
N PHE A 471 16.92 16.37 9.24
CA PHE A 471 15.68 15.74 9.68
C PHE A 471 15.77 14.21 9.67
N VAL A 472 16.20 13.60 8.56
CA VAL A 472 16.24 12.14 8.39
C VAL A 472 17.22 11.50 9.37
N LEU A 473 18.41 12.10 9.55
CA LEU A 473 19.41 11.58 10.48
C LEU A 473 18.90 11.61 11.92
N ARG A 474 18.31 12.73 12.34
CA ARG A 474 17.70 12.86 13.67
C ARG A 474 16.63 11.80 13.91
N MET A 475 15.81 11.52 12.90
CA MET A 475 14.77 10.49 13.00
C MET A 475 15.39 9.11 13.24
N LEU A 476 16.42 8.74 12.47
CA LEU A 476 17.16 7.48 12.63
C LEU A 476 17.78 7.37 14.02
N LEU A 477 18.52 8.39 14.49
CA LEU A 477 19.15 8.37 15.81
C LEU A 477 18.12 8.14 16.95
N VAL A 478 16.93 8.72 16.86
CA VAL A 478 15.87 8.49 17.85
C VAL A 478 15.33 7.07 17.74
N ILE A 479 15.02 6.59 16.53
CA ILE A 479 14.50 5.21 16.34
C ILE A 479 15.47 4.19 16.94
N TRP A 480 16.75 4.43 16.79
CA TRP A 480 17.79 3.52 17.26
C TRP A 480 18.01 3.59 18.77
N ALA A 481 17.97 4.80 19.33
CA ALA A 481 17.95 4.95 20.78
C ALA A 481 16.74 4.25 21.40
N LEU A 482 15.55 4.36 20.78
CA LEU A 482 14.35 3.68 21.22
C LEU A 482 14.49 2.15 21.09
N ALA A 483 15.01 1.65 19.97
CA ALA A 483 15.25 0.21 19.79
C ALA A 483 16.25 -0.34 20.82
N ALA A 484 17.30 0.42 21.16
CA ALA A 484 18.25 0.03 22.22
C ALA A 484 17.59 0.01 23.61
N ILE A 485 16.72 0.97 23.91
CA ILE A 485 15.94 0.99 25.16
C ILE A 485 14.96 -0.18 25.20
N GLU A 486 14.26 -0.45 24.11
CA GLU A 486 13.34 -1.59 24.00
C GLU A 486 14.06 -2.91 24.18
N PHE A 487 15.23 -3.08 23.57
CA PHE A 487 16.08 -4.25 23.76
C PHE A 487 16.44 -4.44 25.24
N LEU A 488 16.95 -3.40 25.91
CA LEU A 488 17.26 -3.41 27.35
C LEU A 488 16.07 -3.82 28.22
N VAL A 489 14.90 -3.26 27.90
CA VAL A 489 13.67 -3.53 28.63
C VAL A 489 13.24 -4.98 28.37
N ILE A 490 13.19 -5.42 27.13
CA ILE A 490 12.77 -6.78 26.76
C ILE A 490 13.72 -7.82 27.32
N GLU A 491 15.04 -7.66 27.16
CA GLU A 491 16.07 -8.60 27.67
C GLU A 491 15.93 -8.80 29.18
N ARG A 492 15.82 -7.71 29.96
CA ARG A 492 15.62 -7.80 31.43
C ARG A 492 14.27 -8.36 31.83
N LEU A 493 13.26 -8.18 30.99
CA LEU A 493 11.94 -8.77 31.20
C LEU A 493 11.89 -10.22 30.73
N PHE A 494 12.77 -10.65 29.81
CA PHE A 494 12.77 -11.97 29.18
C PHE A 494 12.95 -13.09 30.21
N ASP A 495 13.89 -12.92 31.14
CA ASP A 495 14.12 -13.86 32.25
C ASP A 495 12.91 -14.02 33.19
N ARG A 496 11.97 -13.07 33.17
CA ARG A 496 10.73 -13.06 33.97
C ARG A 496 9.47 -13.13 33.11
N TRP A 497 9.62 -13.39 31.81
CA TRP A 497 8.58 -13.09 30.83
C TRP A 497 7.36 -14.00 30.94
N THR A 498 7.56 -15.24 31.35
CA THR A 498 6.48 -16.19 31.66
C THR A 498 5.58 -15.74 32.82
N MET A 499 6.05 -14.79 33.65
CA MET A 499 5.35 -14.27 34.82
C MET A 499 4.86 -12.81 34.67
N MET A 500 5.19 -12.15 33.56
CA MET A 500 4.89 -10.72 33.36
C MET A 500 3.50 -10.53 32.74
N PRO A 501 2.66 -9.65 33.31
CA PRO A 501 1.39 -9.29 32.69
C PRO A 501 1.60 -8.63 31.32
N TYR A 502 0.76 -9.00 30.34
CA TYR A 502 0.85 -8.49 28.97
C TYR A 502 0.89 -6.95 28.86
N TRP A 503 0.18 -6.24 29.74
CA TRP A 503 0.12 -4.77 29.73
C TRP A 503 1.50 -4.10 29.89
N VAL A 504 2.51 -4.81 30.44
CA VAL A 504 3.90 -4.32 30.53
C VAL A 504 4.51 -4.13 29.14
N LEU A 505 4.16 -4.96 28.15
CA LEU A 505 4.64 -4.83 26.77
C LEU A 505 4.02 -3.64 26.04
N GLU A 506 2.82 -3.20 26.44
CA GLU A 506 2.12 -2.06 25.83
C GLU A 506 2.58 -0.71 26.41
N MET A 507 3.12 -0.70 27.64
CA MET A 507 3.50 0.54 28.34
C MET A 507 4.50 1.40 27.56
N PRO A 508 5.60 0.85 26.97
CA PRO A 508 6.51 1.65 26.15
C PRO A 508 5.79 2.37 25.00
N ALA A 509 4.90 1.68 24.29
CA ALA A 509 4.09 2.29 23.23
C ALA A 509 3.19 3.41 23.76
N ALA A 510 2.55 3.22 24.91
CA ALA A 510 1.75 4.26 25.53
C ALA A 510 2.59 5.50 25.88
N PHE A 511 3.74 5.33 26.53
CA PHE A 511 4.65 6.45 26.84
C PHE A 511 5.08 7.20 25.57
N MET A 512 5.50 6.48 24.53
CA MET A 512 5.90 7.09 23.26
C MET A 512 4.74 7.82 22.58
N PHE A 513 3.54 7.24 22.58
CA PHE A 513 2.33 7.85 22.00
C PHE A 513 1.97 9.17 22.70
N PHE A 514 1.88 9.18 24.04
CA PHE A 514 1.55 10.41 24.77
C PHE A 514 2.67 11.44 24.71
N ALA A 515 3.94 11.02 24.73
CA ALA A 515 5.07 11.92 24.52
C ALA A 515 5.01 12.59 23.13
N ALA A 516 4.71 11.83 22.08
CA ALA A 516 4.48 12.37 20.74
C ALA A 516 3.29 13.35 20.72
N LEU A 517 2.17 13.02 21.37
CA LEU A 517 0.99 13.88 21.43
C LEU A 517 1.31 15.23 22.10
N LEU A 518 2.03 15.20 23.23
CA LEU A 518 2.47 16.39 23.96
C LEU A 518 3.44 17.23 23.13
N LEU A 519 4.45 16.60 22.52
CA LEU A 519 5.40 17.29 21.64
C LEU A 519 4.69 17.96 20.48
N GLY A 520 3.75 17.27 19.83
CA GLY A 520 2.96 17.82 18.74
C GLY A 520 2.10 19.00 19.18
N HIS A 521 1.46 18.90 20.35
CA HIS A 521 0.63 19.98 20.91
C HIS A 521 1.44 21.25 21.20
N PHE A 522 2.61 21.13 21.83
CA PHE A 522 3.40 22.29 22.26
C PHE A 522 4.29 22.86 21.16
N TYR A 523 4.80 22.01 20.26
CA TYR A 523 5.89 22.39 19.35
C TYR A 523 5.60 22.22 17.87
N LEU A 524 4.46 21.64 17.47
CA LEU A 524 4.07 21.48 16.05
C LEU A 524 2.73 22.14 15.71
N ARG A 525 1.89 22.37 16.73
CA ARG A 525 0.64 23.12 16.62
C ARG A 525 0.91 24.58 16.19
N ASP A 526 -0.07 25.17 15.49
CA ASP A 526 -0.04 26.56 15.02
C ASP A 526 1.09 26.88 14.01
N GLY A 527 1.60 25.86 13.31
CA GLY A 527 2.59 26.02 12.25
C GLY A 527 4.01 26.32 12.74
N LYS A 528 4.24 26.37 14.07
CA LYS A 528 5.58 26.37 14.66
C LYS A 528 6.18 25.00 14.36
N LYS A 529 7.02 24.86 13.34
CA LYS A 529 7.68 23.58 13.02
C LYS A 529 9.11 23.66 13.54
N SER A 530 9.33 23.25 14.79
CA SER A 530 10.68 23.21 15.34
C SER A 530 11.49 22.11 14.67
N SER A 531 12.57 22.50 14.02
CA SER A 531 13.60 21.62 13.47
C SER A 531 14.13 20.59 14.46
N PHE A 532 14.11 20.95 15.75
CA PHE A 532 14.58 20.11 16.83
C PHE A 532 13.53 19.11 17.33
N TRP A 533 12.25 19.48 17.40
CA TRP A 533 11.22 18.59 17.98
C TRP A 533 10.50 17.73 16.95
N GLN A 534 10.46 18.16 15.69
CA GLN A 534 9.73 17.46 14.64
C GLN A 534 10.26 16.04 14.35
N PRO A 535 11.58 15.77 14.24
CA PRO A 535 12.08 14.41 14.04
C PRO A 535 11.74 13.49 15.22
N LEU A 536 11.92 13.96 16.46
CA LEU A 536 11.57 13.23 17.68
C LEU A 536 10.08 12.86 17.70
N PHE A 537 9.20 13.80 17.36
CA PHE A 537 7.75 13.54 17.23
C PHE A 537 7.46 12.40 16.24
N TRP A 538 8.04 12.46 15.04
CA TRP A 538 7.80 11.45 14.01
C TRP A 538 8.35 10.07 14.40
N SER A 539 9.53 10.02 15.02
CA SER A 539 10.10 8.77 15.51
C SER A 539 9.22 8.15 16.61
N LEU A 540 8.82 8.92 17.62
CA LEU A 540 7.96 8.43 18.70
C LEU A 540 6.60 7.95 18.16
N LEU A 541 6.00 8.70 17.23
CA LEU A 541 4.72 8.32 16.61
C LEU A 541 4.83 7.00 15.85
N LEU A 542 5.87 6.84 15.01
CA LEU A 542 6.03 5.66 14.18
C LEU A 542 6.39 4.44 15.02
N VAL A 543 7.33 4.57 15.96
CA VAL A 543 7.75 3.48 16.84
C VAL A 543 6.61 3.06 17.76
N ALA A 544 5.86 4.01 18.35
CA ALA A 544 4.69 3.67 19.18
C ALA A 544 3.66 2.82 18.41
N GLN A 545 3.36 3.18 17.16
CA GLN A 545 2.41 2.45 16.34
C GLN A 545 2.92 1.05 15.95
N VAL A 546 4.19 0.95 15.51
CA VAL A 546 4.78 -0.34 15.13
C VAL A 546 4.85 -1.26 16.34
N HIS A 547 5.30 -0.74 17.48
CA HIS A 547 5.40 -1.48 18.73
C HIS A 547 4.06 -2.04 19.18
N ILE A 548 2.98 -1.23 19.18
CA ILE A 548 1.65 -1.73 19.62
C ILE A 548 1.08 -2.78 18.65
N VAL A 549 1.34 -2.67 17.35
CA VAL A 549 0.93 -3.68 16.36
C VAL A 549 1.69 -4.99 16.57
N SER A 550 2.98 -4.91 16.83
CA SER A 550 3.84 -6.08 17.11
C SER A 550 3.48 -6.73 18.44
N ALA A 551 3.31 -5.95 19.51
CA ALA A 551 2.87 -6.43 20.81
C ALA A 551 1.50 -7.13 20.72
N GLY A 552 0.55 -6.57 19.97
CA GLY A 552 -0.74 -7.20 19.71
C GLY A 552 -0.62 -8.55 18.99
N THR A 553 0.29 -8.67 18.02
CA THR A 553 0.54 -9.94 17.33
C THR A 553 1.08 -11.01 18.28
N LEU A 554 2.11 -10.64 19.07
CA LEU A 554 2.73 -11.58 20.02
C LEU A 554 1.68 -12.12 21.00
N PHE A 555 0.79 -11.26 21.50
CA PHE A 555 -0.31 -11.65 22.37
C PHE A 555 -1.21 -12.74 21.77
N PHE A 556 -1.67 -12.52 20.54
CA PHE A 556 -2.58 -13.44 19.85
C PHE A 556 -1.93 -14.75 19.40
N SER A 557 -0.60 -14.87 19.48
CA SER A 557 0.14 -16.08 19.08
C SER A 557 0.52 -17.02 20.24
N MET A 558 0.16 -16.68 21.49
CA MET A 558 0.60 -17.46 22.66
C MET A 558 -0.37 -18.63 22.99
N PRO A 559 0.12 -19.90 23.07
CA PRO A 559 -0.71 -21.11 23.20
C PRO A 559 -1.55 -21.25 24.49
N PHE A 560 -1.23 -20.50 25.55
CA PHE A 560 -1.80 -20.70 26.89
C PHE A 560 -2.96 -19.74 27.21
N TRP A 561 -3.42 -18.96 26.23
CA TRP A 561 -4.42 -17.91 26.44
C TRP A 561 -5.80 -18.20 25.82
N ASP A 562 -6.06 -19.46 25.46
CA ASP A 562 -7.38 -19.88 24.93
C ASP A 562 -8.50 -19.92 26.00
N GLU A 563 -8.19 -19.90 27.30
CA GLU A 563 -9.23 -20.17 28.32
C GLU A 563 -9.61 -19.04 29.29
N THR A 564 -8.92 -17.91 29.40
CA THR A 564 -9.43 -16.79 30.23
C THR A 564 -9.01 -15.41 29.71
N ARG A 565 -10.01 -14.63 29.29
CA ARG A 565 -9.89 -13.27 28.75
C ARG A 565 -9.25 -12.31 29.77
N PRO A 566 -8.30 -11.46 29.33
CA PRO A 566 -8.49 -10.04 29.58
C PRO A 566 -8.27 -9.25 28.29
N TYR A 567 -9.34 -9.02 27.52
CA TYR A 567 -9.34 -8.09 26.37
C TYR A 567 -9.07 -6.62 26.73
N LEU A 568 -8.75 -6.34 28.00
CA LEU A 568 -8.70 -5.01 28.58
C LEU A 568 -7.50 -4.95 29.52
N THR A 569 -6.30 -4.93 28.94
CA THR A 569 -5.17 -4.37 29.67
C THR A 569 -5.53 -2.93 30.07
N PRO A 570 -5.16 -2.47 31.28
CA PRO A 570 -5.35 -1.07 31.65
C PRO A 570 -4.70 -0.12 30.63
N THR A 571 -3.52 -0.49 30.13
CA THR A 571 -2.76 0.25 29.13
C THR A 571 -3.48 0.30 27.78
N GLY A 572 -3.91 -0.84 27.24
CA GLY A 572 -4.66 -0.94 25.99
C GLY A 572 -6.01 -0.20 26.05
N SER A 573 -6.71 -0.27 27.18
CA SER A 573 -7.97 0.47 27.41
C SER A 573 -7.74 1.98 27.38
N LEU A 574 -6.66 2.45 28.02
CA LEU A 574 -6.29 3.86 28.05
C LEU A 574 -5.89 4.37 26.66
N LEU A 575 -5.14 3.56 25.90
CA LEU A 575 -4.81 3.84 24.50
C LEU A 575 -6.05 3.87 23.60
N ALA A 576 -6.98 2.92 23.78
CA ALA A 576 -8.22 2.85 23.01
C ALA A 576 -9.13 4.06 23.23
N MET A 577 -9.11 4.66 24.43
CA MET A 577 -9.88 5.86 24.78
C MET A 577 -9.25 7.18 24.35
N ALA A 578 -8.00 7.18 23.85
CA ALA A 578 -7.30 8.39 23.41
C ALA A 578 -8.07 9.24 22.36
N PRO A 579 -8.76 8.66 21.35
CA PRO A 579 -9.55 9.44 20.39
C PRO A 579 -10.63 10.30 21.06
N VAL A 580 -11.33 9.74 22.05
CA VAL A 580 -12.41 10.42 22.78
C VAL A 580 -11.84 11.62 23.54
N ALA A 581 -10.72 11.42 24.25
CA ALA A 581 -10.04 12.48 24.98
C ALA A 581 -9.55 13.60 24.05
N ILE A 582 -8.96 13.24 22.90
CA ILE A 582 -8.49 14.20 21.89
C ILE A 582 -9.66 15.00 21.32
N LEU A 583 -10.76 14.34 20.96
CA LEU A 583 -11.94 15.03 20.43
C LEU A 583 -12.53 15.98 21.47
N ALA A 584 -12.69 15.51 22.71
CA ALA A 584 -13.23 16.32 23.80
C ALA A 584 -12.37 17.55 24.10
N PHE A 585 -11.04 17.40 24.03
CA PHE A 585 -10.08 18.46 24.31
C PHE A 585 -10.02 19.53 23.21
N TYR A 586 -9.98 19.12 21.93
CA TYR A 586 -9.83 20.08 20.81
C TYR A 586 -11.14 20.63 20.29
N TRP A 587 -12.24 19.87 20.35
CA TRP A 587 -13.55 20.36 19.92
C TRP A 587 -14.34 20.87 21.11
N ARG A 588 -14.48 22.19 21.22
CA ARG A 588 -15.30 22.85 22.25
C ARG A 588 -16.78 22.99 21.83
N GLY A 589 -17.29 21.99 21.11
CA GLY A 589 -18.63 21.98 20.52
C GLY A 589 -19.78 22.03 21.53
N TRP A 590 -19.51 21.65 22.80
CA TRP A 590 -20.49 21.71 23.89
C TRP A 590 -21.08 23.11 24.13
N ARG A 591 -20.38 24.18 23.75
CA ARG A 591 -20.86 25.56 23.92
C ARG A 591 -21.89 26.00 22.88
N GLU A 592 -21.78 25.47 21.66
CA GLU A 592 -22.59 25.91 20.51
C GLU A 592 -23.61 24.86 20.07
N GLN A 593 -23.27 23.57 20.14
CA GLN A 593 -24.07 22.45 19.65
C GLN A 593 -23.97 21.25 20.60
N PRO A 594 -24.50 21.33 21.85
CA PRO A 594 -24.27 20.33 22.90
C PRO A 594 -24.78 18.94 22.52
N LEU A 595 -25.92 18.84 21.84
CA LEU A 595 -26.47 17.54 21.41
C LEU A 595 -25.60 16.87 20.34
N VAL A 596 -25.14 17.61 19.33
CA VAL A 596 -24.28 17.07 18.26
C VAL A 596 -22.92 16.66 18.84
N TYR A 597 -22.37 17.47 19.75
CA TYR A 597 -21.15 17.18 20.47
C TYR A 597 -21.28 15.91 21.32
N GLY A 598 -22.35 15.79 22.11
CA GLY A 598 -22.63 14.61 22.94
C GLY A 598 -22.78 13.34 22.12
N LEU A 599 -23.55 13.37 21.02
CA LEU A 599 -23.70 12.23 20.11
C LEU A 599 -22.38 11.82 19.47
N ALA A 600 -21.52 12.78 19.13
CA ALA A 600 -20.21 12.49 18.56
C ALA A 600 -19.24 11.87 19.56
N LEU A 601 -19.22 12.36 20.81
CA LEU A 601 -18.43 11.73 21.87
C LEU A 601 -18.94 10.33 22.20
N LEU A 602 -20.26 10.14 22.31
CA LEU A 602 -20.85 8.83 22.55
C LEU A 602 -20.58 7.86 21.40
N GLY A 603 -20.76 8.30 20.16
CA GLY A 603 -20.46 7.48 18.97
C GLY A 603 -18.98 7.10 18.90
N LEU A 604 -18.08 8.03 19.20
CA LEU A 604 -16.64 7.76 19.24
C LEU A 604 -16.27 6.84 20.41
N ALA A 605 -16.87 7.01 21.58
CA ALA A 605 -16.66 6.14 22.73
C ALA A 605 -17.15 4.71 22.45
N ALA A 606 -18.32 4.56 21.82
CA ALA A 606 -18.83 3.26 21.38
C ALA A 606 -17.89 2.61 20.36
N LEU A 607 -17.40 3.38 19.37
CA LEU A 607 -16.42 2.89 18.41
C LEU A 607 -15.14 2.43 19.12
N CYS A 608 -14.56 3.26 19.99
CA CYS A 608 -13.37 2.90 20.74
C CYS A 608 -13.58 1.69 21.66
N ALA A 609 -14.75 1.56 22.30
CA ALA A 609 -15.09 0.41 23.14
C ALA A 609 -15.07 -0.89 22.33
N VAL A 610 -15.69 -0.89 21.15
CA VAL A 610 -15.70 -2.05 20.23
C VAL A 610 -14.30 -2.41 19.74
N TRP A 611 -13.44 -1.42 19.49
CA TRP A 611 -12.08 -1.61 19.02
C TRP A 611 -11.03 -1.76 20.15
N THR A 612 -11.45 -1.82 21.41
CA THR A 612 -10.52 -1.95 22.56
C THR A 612 -9.63 -3.19 22.50
N PRO A 613 -10.10 -4.38 22.05
CA PRO A 613 -9.24 -5.56 21.91
C PRO A 613 -8.13 -5.38 20.85
N TYR A 614 -8.23 -4.35 20.00
CA TYR A 614 -7.23 -4.02 19.00
C TYR A 614 -6.89 -2.51 19.01
N PRO A 615 -6.20 -2.02 20.05
CA PRO A 615 -5.86 -0.61 20.23
C PRO A 615 -5.15 0.08 19.05
N PRO A 616 -4.34 -0.59 18.18
CA PRO A 616 -3.67 0.08 17.07
C PRO A 616 -4.59 0.92 16.16
N VAL A 617 -5.84 0.48 15.97
CA VAL A 617 -6.84 1.22 15.18
C VAL A 617 -7.25 2.53 15.87
N ALA A 618 -7.40 2.50 17.20
CA ALA A 618 -7.71 3.70 17.98
C ALA A 618 -6.54 4.70 18.00
N LEU A 619 -5.28 4.25 18.00
CA LEU A 619 -4.13 5.15 17.84
C LEU A 619 -4.13 5.83 16.47
N ALA A 620 -4.39 5.09 15.39
CA ALA A 620 -4.50 5.68 14.05
C ALA A 620 -5.61 6.74 14.00
N LEU A 621 -6.77 6.45 14.61
CA LEU A 621 -7.88 7.40 14.72
C LEU A 621 -7.51 8.64 15.56
N SER A 622 -6.76 8.46 16.65
CA SER A 622 -6.23 9.55 17.47
C SER A 622 -5.39 10.51 16.63
N TRP A 623 -4.51 9.97 15.79
CA TRP A 623 -3.67 10.76 14.89
C TRP A 623 -4.46 11.46 13.79
N ILE A 624 -5.53 10.86 13.27
CA ILE A 624 -6.45 11.52 12.33
C ILE A 624 -7.11 12.76 12.99
N LEU A 625 -7.60 12.62 14.22
CA LEU A 625 -8.23 13.71 14.96
C LEU A 625 -7.21 14.81 15.30
N ALA A 626 -6.01 14.44 15.77
CA ALA A 626 -4.93 15.38 16.06
C ALA A 626 -4.45 16.11 14.79
N ALA A 627 -4.31 15.40 13.67
CA ALA A 627 -3.94 16.00 12.38
C ALA A 627 -4.95 17.06 11.93
N TYR A 628 -6.24 16.79 12.09
CA TYR A 628 -7.28 17.78 11.79
C TYR A 628 -7.22 18.97 12.75
N ALA A 629 -7.09 18.72 14.06
CA ALA A 629 -6.99 19.77 15.07
C ALA A 629 -5.80 20.71 14.82
N TRP A 630 -4.66 20.16 14.40
CA TRP A 630 -3.42 20.91 14.15
C TRP A 630 -3.30 21.42 12.71
N ARG A 631 -4.25 21.09 11.83
CA ARG A 631 -4.20 21.37 10.38
C ARG A 631 -2.94 20.78 9.71
N TYR A 632 -2.47 19.63 10.19
CA TYR A 632 -1.20 19.04 9.77
C TYR A 632 -1.40 17.91 8.73
N LEU A 633 -1.24 18.22 7.45
CA LEU A 633 -1.63 17.30 6.37
C LEU A 633 -0.74 16.05 6.28
N SER A 634 0.56 16.21 6.54
CA SER A 634 1.50 15.08 6.55
C SER A 634 1.09 14.04 7.58
N LEU A 635 0.68 14.51 8.78
CA LEU A 635 0.19 13.64 9.86
C LEU A 635 -1.10 12.94 9.45
N MET A 636 -2.03 13.64 8.79
CA MET A 636 -3.26 13.01 8.27
C MET A 636 -2.95 11.87 7.30
N ALA A 637 -2.07 12.10 6.33
CA ALA A 637 -1.71 11.09 5.34
C ALA A 637 -1.09 9.85 6.00
N VAL A 638 -0.16 10.05 6.94
CA VAL A 638 0.50 8.95 7.67
C VAL A 638 -0.50 8.23 8.59
N ALA A 639 -1.37 8.95 9.29
CA ALA A 639 -2.39 8.36 10.15
C ALA A 639 -3.41 7.50 9.38
N VAL A 640 -3.85 7.96 8.20
CA VAL A 640 -4.71 7.16 7.31
C VAL A 640 -3.97 5.91 6.82
N ALA A 641 -2.70 6.03 6.41
CA ALA A 641 -1.90 4.88 6.01
C ALA A 641 -1.70 3.87 7.15
N MET A 642 -1.47 4.35 8.38
CA MET A 642 -1.39 3.50 9.58
C MET A 642 -2.73 2.81 9.87
N GLY A 643 -3.86 3.51 9.73
CA GLY A 643 -5.18 2.90 9.88
C GLY A 643 -5.44 1.78 8.88
N LEU A 644 -5.10 2.01 7.60
CA LEU A 644 -5.18 0.99 6.56
C LEU A 644 -4.24 -0.20 6.83
N PHE A 645 -3.03 0.06 7.30
CA PHE A 645 -2.08 -0.98 7.72
C PHE A 645 -2.62 -1.81 8.89
N CYS A 646 -3.27 -1.19 9.87
CA CYS A 646 -3.89 -1.90 10.99
C CYS A 646 -5.05 -2.79 10.52
N LEU A 647 -5.89 -2.33 9.59
CA LEU A 647 -6.95 -3.15 9.01
C LEU A 647 -6.41 -4.32 8.19
N TRP A 648 -5.37 -4.09 7.39
CA TRP A 648 -4.65 -5.16 6.70
C TRP A 648 -4.10 -6.16 7.71
N ARG A 649 -3.46 -5.70 8.78
CA ARG A 649 -2.91 -6.59 9.81
C ARG A 649 -3.99 -7.40 10.54
N LEU A 650 -5.14 -6.80 10.86
CA LEU A 650 -6.29 -7.47 11.47
C LEU A 650 -6.73 -8.70 10.68
N TYR A 651 -6.70 -8.62 9.34
CA TYR A 651 -7.04 -9.75 8.47
C TYR A 651 -6.14 -10.97 8.75
N TYR A 652 -4.84 -10.73 8.96
CA TYR A 652 -3.82 -11.77 9.18
C TYR A 652 -3.67 -12.25 10.63
N ILE A 653 -4.56 -11.85 11.54
CA ILE A 653 -4.60 -12.35 12.92
C ILE A 653 -5.37 -13.68 12.91
N LEU A 654 -4.67 -14.81 12.75
CA LEU A 654 -5.28 -16.11 12.42
C LEU A 654 -6.08 -16.76 13.56
N ASN A 655 -5.91 -16.33 14.80
CA ASN A 655 -6.63 -16.88 15.96
C ASN A 655 -8.05 -16.28 16.15
N ILE A 656 -8.43 -15.27 15.36
CA ILE A 656 -9.80 -14.75 15.32
C ILE A 656 -10.41 -15.20 14.01
N SER A 657 -11.61 -15.79 14.06
CA SER A 657 -12.30 -16.26 12.87
C SER A 657 -12.55 -15.11 11.89
N LEU A 658 -12.55 -15.40 10.59
CA LEU A 658 -12.95 -14.47 9.54
C LEU A 658 -14.41 -14.03 9.72
N LEU A 659 -15.30 -14.91 10.21
CA LEU A 659 -16.68 -14.53 10.52
C LEU A 659 -16.75 -13.44 11.60
N ASP A 660 -16.07 -13.63 12.73
CA ASP A 660 -16.06 -12.65 13.84
C ASP A 660 -15.46 -11.31 13.38
N LYS A 661 -14.38 -11.36 12.58
CA LYS A 661 -13.80 -10.15 11.96
C LYS A 661 -14.80 -9.44 11.06
N ALA A 662 -15.53 -10.20 10.23
CA ALA A 662 -16.51 -9.65 9.33
C ALA A 662 -17.67 -8.98 10.09
N GLU A 663 -18.19 -9.62 11.12
CA GLU A 663 -19.25 -9.07 11.98
C GLU A 663 -18.81 -7.77 12.66
N LEU A 664 -17.60 -7.76 13.24
CA LEU A 664 -16.99 -6.56 13.84
C LEU A 664 -16.91 -5.40 12.83
N LEU A 665 -16.36 -5.67 11.64
CA LEU A 665 -16.18 -4.68 10.58
C LEU A 665 -17.53 -4.16 10.03
N LEU A 666 -18.50 -5.06 9.80
CA LEU A 666 -19.83 -4.69 9.31
C LEU A 666 -20.59 -3.88 10.35
N ALA A 667 -20.63 -4.32 11.62
CA ALA A 667 -21.34 -3.62 12.69
C ALA A 667 -20.77 -2.23 12.94
N THR A 668 -19.44 -2.10 13.00
CA THR A 668 -18.77 -0.80 13.16
C THR A 668 -18.93 0.10 11.94
N GLY A 669 -18.93 -0.48 10.74
CA GLY A 669 -19.23 0.21 9.49
C GLY A 669 -20.66 0.76 9.43
N VAL A 670 -21.66 -0.03 9.83
CA VAL A 670 -23.06 0.41 9.95
C VAL A 670 -23.20 1.51 11.01
N GLY A 671 -22.57 1.35 12.17
CA GLY A 671 -22.55 2.39 13.21
C GLY A 671 -21.98 3.71 12.70
N CYS A 672 -20.87 3.67 11.97
CA CYS A 672 -20.29 4.84 11.30
C CYS A 672 -21.24 5.44 10.25
N LEU A 673 -21.93 4.61 9.47
CA LEU A 673 -22.91 5.04 8.46
C LEU A 673 -24.08 5.79 9.11
N VAL A 674 -24.65 5.23 10.18
CA VAL A 674 -25.75 5.83 10.94
C VAL A 674 -25.30 7.16 11.55
N PHE A 675 -24.13 7.19 12.19
CA PHE A 675 -23.56 8.43 12.73
C PHE A 675 -23.38 9.49 11.64
N ALA A 676 -22.84 9.10 10.49
CA ALA A 676 -22.64 9.99 9.35
C ALA A 676 -23.96 10.50 8.76
N TYR A 677 -25.03 9.70 8.82
CA TYR A 677 -26.39 10.10 8.43
C TYR A 677 -27.01 11.10 9.42
N LEU A 678 -26.94 10.80 10.73
CA LEU A 678 -27.44 11.70 11.79
C LEU A 678 -26.73 13.06 11.75
N GLY A 679 -25.42 13.06 11.47
CA GLY A 679 -24.63 14.28 11.28
C GLY A 679 -25.14 15.21 10.17
N GLN A 680 -25.97 14.71 9.24
CA GLN A 680 -26.57 15.48 8.15
C GLN A 680 -27.94 16.08 8.50
N LEU A 681 -28.70 15.47 9.42
CA LEU A 681 -30.09 15.86 9.72
C LEU A 681 -30.23 17.28 10.30
N GLY A 682 -29.19 17.81 10.97
CA GLY A 682 -29.19 19.15 11.55
C GLY A 682 -28.61 20.26 10.68
N ARG A 683 -28.43 20.05 9.36
CA ARG A 683 -27.79 21.06 8.48
C ARG A 683 -28.88 22.04 8.01
N LYS A 684 -28.82 23.30 8.46
CA LYS A 684 -29.59 24.37 7.81
C LYS A 684 -29.17 24.39 6.34
N LYS A 685 -30.15 24.35 5.44
CA LYS A 685 -29.93 24.40 3.98
C LYS A 685 -29.27 25.74 3.68
N ALA A 686 -27.95 25.79 3.66
CA ALA A 686 -27.24 26.97 3.23
C ALA A 686 -27.57 27.13 1.75
N VAL A 687 -28.44 28.09 1.45
CA VAL A 687 -28.65 28.60 0.10
C VAL A 687 -27.39 29.38 -0.24
N THR A 688 -26.31 28.67 -0.54
CA THR A 688 -25.17 29.28 -1.21
C THR A 688 -25.46 29.10 -2.69
N GLU A 689 -25.77 30.21 -3.37
CA GLU A 689 -25.73 30.34 -4.84
C GLU A 689 -24.28 30.17 -5.32
N SER A 690 -23.63 29.06 -4.98
CA SER A 690 -22.44 28.63 -5.69
C SER A 690 -22.95 27.92 -6.94
N THR A 691 -22.69 28.51 -8.10
CA THR A 691 -22.97 27.99 -9.44
C THR A 691 -22.90 26.46 -9.47
N VAL A 692 -24.05 25.80 -9.35
CA VAL A 692 -24.17 24.36 -9.52
C VAL A 692 -23.90 24.11 -11.00
N LYS A 693 -22.63 23.83 -11.35
CA LYS A 693 -22.35 23.16 -12.62
C LYS A 693 -23.22 21.91 -12.62
N ALA A 694 -24.22 21.90 -13.49
CA ALA A 694 -25.15 20.78 -13.61
C ALA A 694 -24.35 19.49 -13.67
N ALA A 695 -24.67 18.54 -12.78
CA ALA A 695 -24.04 17.23 -12.80
C ALA A 695 -24.17 16.65 -14.22
N PRO A 696 -23.11 15.98 -14.74
CA PRO A 696 -23.13 15.54 -16.13
C PRO A 696 -24.38 14.69 -16.40
N LYS A 697 -25.08 15.03 -17.48
CA LYS A 697 -26.26 14.29 -17.97
C LYS A 697 -25.85 12.81 -18.09
N GLY A 698 -26.66 11.89 -17.56
CA GLY A 698 -26.45 10.45 -17.71
C GLY A 698 -25.83 9.69 -16.53
N ILE A 699 -25.41 10.32 -15.42
CA ILE A 699 -24.90 9.54 -14.27
C ILE A 699 -25.95 8.56 -13.69
N VAL A 700 -27.24 8.96 -13.62
CA VAL A 700 -28.30 8.03 -13.12
C VAL A 700 -28.41 6.83 -14.04
N ALA A 701 -28.49 7.08 -15.36
CA ALA A 701 -28.53 6.03 -16.36
C ALA A 701 -27.29 5.13 -16.29
N SER A 702 -26.12 5.69 -16.02
CA SER A 702 -24.88 4.92 -15.89
C SER A 702 -24.80 4.07 -14.63
N VAL A 703 -25.23 4.60 -13.48
CA VAL A 703 -25.30 3.80 -12.24
C VAL A 703 -26.25 2.62 -12.47
N LEU A 704 -27.45 2.88 -13.01
CA LEU A 704 -28.42 1.84 -13.35
C LEU A 704 -27.89 0.86 -14.40
N LEU A 705 -27.30 1.34 -15.49
CA LEU A 705 -26.73 0.50 -16.55
C LEU A 705 -25.63 -0.40 -16.01
N GLY A 706 -24.70 0.15 -15.23
CA GLY A 706 -23.64 -0.64 -14.59
C GLY A 706 -24.21 -1.68 -13.64
N THR A 707 -25.21 -1.32 -12.81
CA THR A 707 -25.88 -2.28 -11.91
C THR A 707 -26.58 -3.39 -12.69
N VAL A 708 -27.35 -3.06 -13.73
CA VAL A 708 -28.04 -4.04 -14.57
C VAL A 708 -27.04 -4.93 -15.30
N LEU A 709 -25.95 -4.37 -15.83
CA LEU A 709 -24.88 -5.13 -16.48
C LEU A 709 -24.24 -6.13 -15.51
N ILE A 710 -23.90 -5.69 -14.30
CA ILE A 710 -23.29 -6.54 -13.26
C ILE A 710 -24.22 -7.69 -12.89
N LEU A 711 -25.49 -7.40 -12.60
CA LEU A 711 -26.47 -8.43 -12.24
C LEU A 711 -26.77 -9.37 -13.42
N GLY A 712 -26.86 -8.83 -14.64
CA GLY A 712 -27.09 -9.62 -15.84
C GLY A 712 -25.95 -10.59 -16.12
N VAL A 713 -24.70 -10.12 -16.04
CA VAL A 713 -23.50 -10.97 -16.21
C VAL A 713 -23.41 -12.00 -15.08
N ALA A 714 -23.56 -11.59 -13.83
CA ALA A 714 -23.51 -12.51 -12.68
C ALA A 714 -24.56 -13.62 -12.79
N ASN A 715 -25.82 -13.28 -13.06
CA ASN A 715 -26.90 -14.26 -13.18
C ASN A 715 -26.75 -15.15 -14.44
N THR A 716 -26.17 -14.63 -15.53
CA THR A 716 -25.84 -15.44 -16.70
C THR A 716 -24.77 -16.48 -16.37
N VAL A 717 -23.71 -16.07 -15.66
CA VAL A 717 -22.65 -17.00 -15.23
C VAL A 717 -23.21 -18.04 -14.26
N ILE A 718 -24.00 -17.63 -13.26
CA ILE A 718 -24.68 -18.54 -12.33
C ILE A 718 -25.54 -19.55 -13.11
N ALA A 719 -26.40 -19.09 -14.01
CA ALA A 719 -27.27 -19.96 -14.80
C ALA A 719 -26.50 -20.94 -15.70
N GLN A 720 -25.36 -20.53 -16.27
CA GLN A 720 -24.49 -21.43 -17.04
C GLN A 720 -23.90 -22.53 -16.15
N LYS A 721 -23.44 -22.18 -14.94
CA LYS A 721 -22.85 -23.15 -14.00
C LYS A 721 -23.90 -24.11 -13.43
N GLU A 722 -25.09 -23.62 -13.08
CA GLU A 722 -26.22 -24.46 -12.67
C GLU A 722 -26.65 -25.43 -13.77
N ARG A 723 -26.66 -25.01 -15.05
CA ARG A 723 -26.95 -25.93 -16.16
C ARG A 723 -25.92 -27.04 -16.28
N ILE A 724 -24.63 -26.73 -16.11
CA ILE A 724 -23.57 -27.76 -16.12
C ILE A 724 -23.78 -28.75 -14.97
N LEU A 725 -24.09 -28.26 -13.76
CA LEU A 725 -24.36 -29.14 -12.61
C LEU A 725 -25.63 -29.98 -12.80
N ALA A 726 -26.67 -29.46 -13.46
CA ALA A 726 -27.94 -30.16 -13.66
C ALA A 726 -27.94 -31.14 -14.84
N GLN A 727 -27.24 -30.83 -15.93
CA GLN A 727 -27.23 -31.61 -17.17
C GLN A 727 -25.97 -32.46 -17.33
N GLY A 728 -24.91 -32.16 -16.59
CA GLY A 728 -23.64 -32.87 -16.68
C GLY A 728 -23.73 -34.30 -16.14
N GLN A 729 -23.05 -35.22 -16.82
CA GLN A 729 -22.88 -36.59 -16.37
C GLN A 729 -21.94 -36.63 -15.14
N THR A 730 -22.33 -37.35 -14.10
CA THR A 730 -21.49 -37.55 -12.91
C THR A 730 -20.29 -38.41 -13.24
N VAL A 731 -19.10 -37.91 -12.93
CA VAL A 731 -17.79 -38.57 -13.09
C VAL A 731 -17.03 -38.47 -11.78
N LEU A 732 -16.54 -39.59 -11.25
CA LEU A 732 -15.73 -39.61 -10.03
C LEU A 732 -14.25 -39.65 -10.37
N LEU A 733 -13.47 -38.77 -9.74
CA LEU A 733 -12.02 -38.73 -9.90
C LEU A 733 -11.34 -38.98 -8.56
N GLU A 734 -10.46 -39.97 -8.52
CA GLU A 734 -9.67 -40.31 -7.34
C GLU A 734 -8.64 -39.22 -7.04
N LEU A 735 -8.54 -38.85 -5.76
CA LEU A 735 -7.59 -37.85 -5.28
C LEU A 735 -6.21 -38.47 -5.07
N ALA A 736 -5.19 -37.75 -5.50
CA ALA A 736 -3.81 -38.07 -5.19
C ALA A 736 -3.35 -37.35 -3.91
N PRO A 737 -2.35 -37.88 -3.17
CA PRO A 737 -1.81 -37.22 -1.99
C PRO A 737 -1.26 -35.82 -2.32
N VAL A 738 -1.72 -34.80 -1.61
CA VAL A 738 -1.20 -33.43 -1.66
C VAL A 738 -1.19 -32.87 -0.24
N ASP A 739 -0.17 -32.10 0.13
CA ASP A 739 -0.16 -31.33 1.37
C ASP A 739 -1.31 -30.32 1.35
N PRO A 740 -2.31 -30.44 2.24
CA PRO A 740 -3.60 -29.77 2.05
C PRO A 740 -3.66 -28.31 2.50
N ARG A 741 -2.54 -27.63 2.79
CA ARG A 741 -2.57 -26.41 3.63
C ARG A 741 -2.18 -25.12 2.91
N SER A 742 -3.11 -24.17 2.89
CA SER A 742 -2.79 -22.74 2.76
C SER A 742 -3.84 -21.89 3.50
N LEU A 743 -3.47 -21.43 4.70
CA LEU A 743 -4.30 -20.65 5.63
C LEU A 743 -4.63 -19.20 5.17
N MET A 744 -4.16 -18.76 4.01
CA MET A 744 -4.06 -17.32 3.70
C MET A 744 -5.23 -16.73 2.91
N GLN A 745 -6.09 -17.55 2.30
CA GLN A 745 -7.16 -17.09 1.37
C GLN A 745 -8.57 -17.48 1.84
N GLY A 746 -8.71 -17.89 3.09
CA GLY A 746 -9.82 -18.71 3.57
C GLY A 746 -9.41 -20.18 3.62
N ASP A 747 -10.27 -21.01 4.16
CA ASP A 747 -10.02 -22.44 4.33
C ASP A 747 -10.27 -23.18 3.00
N TYR A 748 -9.20 -23.69 2.41
CA TYR A 748 -9.26 -24.52 1.20
C TYR A 748 -8.23 -25.65 1.25
N MET A 749 -8.53 -26.73 0.54
CA MET A 749 -7.68 -27.89 0.35
C MET A 749 -7.19 -27.88 -1.09
N SER A 750 -5.88 -27.97 -1.29
CA SER A 750 -5.28 -28.23 -2.59
C SER A 750 -5.65 -29.63 -3.07
N LEU A 751 -6.08 -29.74 -4.32
CA LEU A 751 -6.49 -30.99 -4.95
C LEU A 751 -5.49 -31.39 -6.02
N ASN A 752 -5.16 -32.67 -6.06
CA ASN A 752 -4.55 -33.32 -7.20
C ASN A 752 -5.29 -34.63 -7.44
N PHE A 753 -5.28 -35.12 -8.67
CA PHE A 753 -6.05 -36.29 -9.06
C PHE A 753 -5.10 -37.38 -9.58
N ALA A 754 -5.42 -38.65 -9.33
CA ALA A 754 -4.67 -39.77 -9.88
C ALA A 754 -4.61 -39.68 -11.41
N LEU A 755 -5.75 -39.37 -12.04
CA LEU A 755 -5.86 -39.12 -13.49
C LEU A 755 -4.87 -38.06 -14.00
N SER A 756 -4.54 -37.06 -13.19
CA SER A 756 -3.59 -36.00 -13.54
C SER A 756 -2.15 -36.50 -13.61
N GLN A 757 -1.81 -37.48 -12.77
CA GLN A 757 -0.50 -38.14 -12.78
C GLN A 757 -0.39 -39.04 -14.02
N ASP A 758 -1.43 -39.81 -14.32
CA ASP A 758 -1.50 -40.66 -15.51
C ASP A 758 -1.39 -39.84 -16.79
N LEU A 759 -2.09 -38.69 -16.85
CA LEU A 759 -2.03 -37.80 -18.00
C LEU A 759 -0.66 -37.18 -18.17
N SER A 760 -0.03 -36.77 -17.06
CA SER A 760 1.33 -36.25 -17.08
C SER A 760 2.30 -37.33 -17.57
N TYR A 761 2.19 -38.56 -17.07
CA TYR A 761 3.01 -39.71 -17.48
C TYR A 761 2.84 -40.04 -18.96
N LEU A 762 1.60 -40.10 -19.45
CA LEU A 762 1.30 -40.34 -20.86
C LEU A 762 1.90 -39.24 -21.74
N ALA A 763 1.79 -37.96 -21.33
CA ALA A 763 2.35 -36.84 -22.09
C ALA A 763 3.87 -36.97 -22.31
N TRP A 764 4.63 -37.54 -21.37
CA TRP A 764 6.08 -37.77 -21.55
C TRP A 764 6.43 -38.84 -22.60
N ARG A 765 5.48 -39.70 -22.97
CA ARG A 765 5.68 -40.81 -23.92
C ARG A 765 5.18 -40.51 -25.34
N LEU A 766 4.47 -39.40 -25.52
CA LEU A 766 3.93 -39.02 -26.82
C LEU A 766 5.01 -38.50 -27.78
N PRO A 767 4.77 -38.56 -29.11
CA PRO A 767 5.67 -37.98 -30.10
C PRO A 767 5.93 -36.48 -29.84
N GLY A 768 7.14 -36.00 -30.08
CA GLY A 768 7.56 -34.62 -29.76
C GLY A 768 6.67 -33.53 -30.37
N GLU A 769 6.08 -33.76 -31.54
CA GLU A 769 5.10 -32.84 -32.16
C GLU A 769 3.86 -32.67 -31.28
N VAL A 770 3.30 -33.78 -30.77
CA VAL A 770 2.13 -33.78 -29.88
C VAL A 770 2.48 -33.20 -28.52
N VAL A 771 3.67 -33.48 -27.99
CA VAL A 771 4.15 -32.89 -26.73
C VAL A 771 4.24 -31.37 -26.84
N SER A 772 4.84 -30.85 -27.93
CA SER A 772 4.93 -29.41 -28.17
C SER A 772 3.55 -28.75 -28.30
N GLN A 773 2.57 -29.47 -28.87
CA GLN A 773 1.18 -29.02 -28.92
C GLN A 773 0.56 -28.99 -27.52
N ILE A 774 0.73 -30.03 -26.71
CA ILE A 774 0.21 -30.11 -25.34
C ILE A 774 0.84 -29.03 -24.44
N GLU A 775 2.15 -28.79 -24.58
CA GLU A 775 2.87 -27.79 -23.81
C GLU A 775 2.49 -26.35 -24.21
N SER A 776 2.15 -26.12 -25.48
CA SER A 776 1.68 -24.81 -25.96
C SER A 776 0.20 -24.53 -25.66
N GLN A 777 -0.58 -25.55 -25.28
CA GLN A 777 -2.00 -25.43 -24.97
C GLN A 777 -2.25 -25.29 -23.45
N ARG A 778 -3.21 -24.43 -23.08
CA ARG A 778 -3.66 -24.27 -21.68
C ARG A 778 -4.59 -25.39 -21.21
N TRP A 779 -5.22 -26.06 -22.17
CA TRP A 779 -6.18 -27.13 -21.94
C TRP A 779 -5.86 -28.27 -22.89
N VAL A 780 -6.03 -29.49 -22.40
CA VAL A 780 -6.03 -30.70 -23.22
C VAL A 780 -7.34 -31.45 -22.99
N MET A 781 -7.81 -32.14 -24.02
CA MET A 781 -8.99 -32.99 -23.90
C MET A 781 -8.50 -34.40 -23.60
N ALA A 782 -8.80 -34.91 -22.41
CA ALA A 782 -8.55 -36.29 -22.01
C ALA A 782 -9.74 -37.16 -22.43
N GLY A 783 -9.46 -38.29 -23.08
CA GLY A 783 -10.45 -39.35 -23.29
C GLY A 783 -10.49 -40.26 -22.07
N VAL A 784 -11.67 -40.38 -21.46
CA VAL A 784 -11.86 -41.07 -20.18
C VAL A 784 -12.97 -42.11 -20.31
N GLN A 785 -12.75 -43.31 -19.78
CA GLN A 785 -13.78 -44.35 -19.68
C GLN A 785 -14.20 -44.51 -18.23
N LEU A 786 -15.52 -44.57 -18.00
CA LEU A 786 -16.07 -44.80 -16.66
C LEU A 786 -16.17 -46.30 -16.38
N ASP A 787 -15.84 -46.69 -15.15
CA ASP A 787 -16.14 -48.04 -14.64
C ASP A 787 -17.58 -48.15 -14.09
N GLU A 788 -17.95 -49.32 -13.57
CA GLU A 788 -19.27 -49.58 -12.97
C GLU A 788 -19.60 -48.65 -11.80
N ASN A 789 -18.58 -48.12 -11.12
CA ASN A 789 -18.70 -47.19 -10.00
C ASN A 789 -18.62 -45.72 -10.43
N LYS A 790 -18.61 -45.44 -11.74
CA LYS A 790 -18.44 -44.10 -12.34
C LYS A 790 -17.06 -43.47 -12.08
N VAL A 791 -16.06 -44.25 -11.68
CA VAL A 791 -14.68 -43.76 -11.55
C VAL A 791 -14.06 -43.67 -12.93
N ALA A 792 -13.40 -42.55 -13.18
CA ALA A 792 -12.83 -42.20 -14.46
C ALA A 792 -11.41 -42.73 -14.64
N HIS A 793 -11.20 -43.52 -15.70
CA HIS A 793 -9.89 -44.08 -16.08
C HIS A 793 -9.41 -43.47 -17.41
N LEU A 794 -8.16 -43.03 -17.46
CA LEU A 794 -7.57 -42.40 -18.65
C LEU A 794 -7.41 -43.42 -19.79
N LYS A 795 -7.85 -43.05 -21.01
CA LYS A 795 -7.62 -43.83 -22.23
C LYS A 795 -6.63 -43.17 -23.19
N GLY A 796 -6.58 -41.84 -23.20
CA GLY A 796 -5.67 -41.10 -24.07
C GLY A 796 -5.90 -39.60 -24.02
N ILE A 797 -5.13 -38.86 -24.81
CA ILE A 797 -5.26 -37.41 -24.98
C ILE A 797 -5.66 -37.14 -26.43
N TYR A 798 -6.70 -36.34 -26.65
CA TYR A 798 -7.02 -35.86 -27.99
C TYR A 798 -6.00 -34.80 -28.40
N ALA A 799 -5.26 -35.08 -29.46
CA ALA A 799 -4.28 -34.17 -30.02
C ALA A 799 -4.30 -34.23 -31.56
N LYS A 800 -3.75 -33.21 -32.22
CA LYS A 800 -3.65 -33.23 -33.67
C LYS A 800 -2.41 -34.02 -34.07
N PHE A 801 -2.61 -35.03 -34.90
CA PHE A 801 -1.53 -35.80 -35.49
C PHE A 801 -1.80 -35.92 -36.99
N ASN A 802 -0.84 -35.53 -37.83
CA ASN A 802 -1.02 -35.45 -39.29
C ASN A 802 -2.22 -34.58 -39.74
N GLY A 803 -2.55 -33.52 -38.98
CA GLY A 803 -3.63 -32.58 -39.31
C GLY A 803 -5.04 -33.01 -38.92
N GLN A 804 -5.24 -34.23 -38.39
CA GLN A 804 -6.50 -34.73 -37.86
C GLN A 804 -6.44 -34.93 -36.33
N GLU A 805 -7.57 -34.74 -35.64
CA GLU A 805 -7.66 -34.93 -34.18
C GLU A 805 -7.86 -36.42 -33.87
N HIS A 806 -6.87 -37.03 -33.22
CA HIS A 806 -6.88 -38.44 -32.85
C HIS A 806 -6.80 -38.59 -31.33
N LEU A 807 -7.39 -39.66 -30.79
CA LEU A 807 -7.15 -40.06 -29.40
C LEU A 807 -5.80 -40.76 -29.31
N MET A 808 -4.82 -40.13 -28.65
CA MET A 808 -3.46 -40.65 -28.52
C MET A 808 -3.29 -41.43 -27.22
N GLY A 809 -2.95 -42.71 -27.31
CA GLY A 809 -2.52 -43.53 -26.17
C GLY A 809 -1.01 -43.81 -26.18
N GLU A 810 -0.55 -44.72 -25.32
CA GLU A 810 0.88 -45.02 -25.15
C GLU A 810 1.55 -45.56 -26.42
N GLU A 811 0.83 -46.34 -27.23
CA GLU A 811 1.35 -47.00 -28.44
C GLU A 811 1.02 -46.24 -29.74
N GLY A 812 0.36 -45.08 -29.66
CA GLY A 812 -0.03 -44.26 -30.81
C GLY A 812 -1.53 -43.94 -30.87
N PRO A 813 -2.07 -43.59 -32.07
CA PRO A 813 -3.48 -43.28 -32.25
C PRO A 813 -4.39 -44.49 -31.99
N ILE A 814 -5.39 -44.31 -31.13
CA ILE A 814 -6.40 -45.32 -30.78
C ILE A 814 -7.72 -44.96 -31.48
N ALA A 815 -8.45 -45.96 -31.98
CA ALA A 815 -9.81 -45.78 -32.49
C ALA A 815 -10.76 -45.36 -31.35
N GLU A 816 -11.57 -44.32 -31.57
CA GLU A 816 -12.53 -43.82 -30.59
C GLU A 816 -13.61 -44.89 -30.33
N GLN A 817 -13.61 -45.49 -29.14
CA GLN A 817 -14.55 -46.53 -28.75
C GLN A 817 -15.87 -45.92 -28.23
N ALA A 818 -16.99 -46.62 -28.41
CA ALA A 818 -18.27 -46.23 -27.84
C ALA A 818 -18.19 -46.20 -26.30
N GLY A 819 -18.53 -45.07 -25.68
CA GLY A 819 -18.51 -44.87 -24.23
C GLY A 819 -17.28 -44.13 -23.66
N VAL A 820 -16.38 -43.63 -24.52
CA VAL A 820 -15.32 -42.70 -24.09
C VAL A 820 -15.91 -41.29 -23.95
N LEU A 821 -15.74 -40.70 -22.78
CA LEU A 821 -16.14 -39.32 -22.48
C LEU A 821 -14.95 -38.38 -22.66
N LYS A 822 -15.23 -37.17 -23.17
CA LYS A 822 -14.23 -36.11 -23.26
C LYS A 822 -14.21 -35.36 -21.92
N LEU A 823 -13.02 -35.16 -21.36
CA LEU A 823 -12.80 -34.39 -20.14
C LEU A 823 -11.75 -33.31 -20.40
N ARG A 824 -12.14 -32.05 -20.22
CA ARG A 824 -11.24 -30.91 -20.41
C ARG A 824 -10.34 -30.77 -19.18
N MET A 825 -9.06 -31.07 -19.38
CA MET A 825 -8.02 -30.95 -18.38
C MET A 825 -7.27 -29.64 -18.57
N ARG A 826 -7.17 -28.86 -17.51
CA ARG A 826 -6.49 -27.57 -17.50
C ARG A 826 -5.16 -27.65 -16.78
N ARG A 827 -4.14 -26.98 -17.29
CA ARG A 827 -2.86 -26.88 -16.60
C ARG A 827 -2.94 -25.85 -15.47
N HIS A 828 -2.60 -26.28 -14.25
CA HIS A 828 -2.49 -25.47 -13.04
C HIS A 828 -1.10 -25.64 -12.45
N ARG A 829 -0.28 -24.58 -12.44
CA ARG A 829 1.13 -24.60 -12.03
C ARG A 829 1.92 -25.76 -12.69
N ASN A 830 2.01 -26.91 -12.01
CA ASN A 830 2.77 -28.09 -12.42
C ASN A 830 1.91 -29.35 -12.67
N SER A 831 0.59 -29.31 -12.49
CA SER A 831 -0.31 -30.45 -12.70
C SER A 831 -1.46 -30.12 -13.64
N TRP A 832 -2.10 -31.15 -14.17
CA TRP A 832 -3.37 -31.01 -14.88
C TRP A 832 -4.53 -31.14 -13.88
N ALA A 833 -5.60 -30.39 -14.02
CA ALA A 833 -6.81 -30.56 -13.21
C ALA A 833 -8.09 -30.40 -14.05
N PRO A 834 -9.17 -31.13 -13.75
CA PRO A 834 -10.44 -31.04 -14.45
C PRO A 834 -11.21 -29.81 -13.95
N GLY A 835 -10.90 -28.64 -14.50
CA GLY A 835 -11.46 -27.38 -14.04
C GLY A 835 -10.65 -26.77 -12.87
N THR A 836 -10.68 -27.39 -11.69
CA THR A 836 -10.10 -26.83 -10.44
C THR A 836 -9.08 -27.74 -9.75
N ASP A 837 -8.13 -27.12 -9.05
CA ASP A 837 -7.06 -27.71 -8.24
C ASP A 837 -7.22 -27.39 -6.74
N ALA A 838 -8.41 -26.96 -6.32
CA ALA A 838 -8.71 -26.55 -4.95
C ALA A 838 -10.19 -26.77 -4.61
N TRP A 839 -10.47 -27.18 -3.37
CA TRP A 839 -11.80 -27.25 -2.75
C TRP A 839 -11.90 -26.20 -1.64
N PHE A 840 -12.84 -25.26 -1.76
CA PHE A 840 -13.07 -24.22 -0.75
C PHE A 840 -14.16 -24.65 0.22
N PHE A 841 -13.89 -24.61 1.52
CA PHE A 841 -14.84 -24.97 2.58
C PHE A 841 -14.95 -23.88 3.63
N ALA A 842 -15.89 -24.06 4.56
CA ALA A 842 -16.09 -23.13 5.66
C ALA A 842 -14.89 -23.14 6.59
N GLU A 843 -14.54 -21.95 7.10
CA GLU A 843 -13.49 -21.82 8.12
C GLU A 843 -13.72 -22.79 9.29
N GLY A 844 -12.66 -23.48 9.71
CA GLY A 844 -12.68 -24.48 10.78
C GLY A 844 -13.20 -25.86 10.38
N SER A 845 -13.50 -26.10 9.09
CA SER A 845 -14.02 -27.41 8.61
C SER A 845 -12.96 -28.31 7.98
N ALA A 846 -11.68 -27.92 8.05
CA ALA A 846 -10.57 -28.61 7.38
C ALA A 846 -10.47 -30.10 7.71
N GLU A 847 -10.53 -30.46 9.00
CA GLU A 847 -10.37 -31.85 9.47
C GLU A 847 -11.37 -32.82 8.84
N ARG A 848 -12.59 -32.34 8.50
CA ARG A 848 -13.63 -33.17 7.87
C ARG A 848 -13.21 -33.66 6.49
N TYR A 849 -12.51 -32.82 5.74
CA TYR A 849 -12.12 -33.10 4.37
C TYR A 849 -10.83 -33.91 4.25
N GLU A 850 -10.12 -34.20 5.34
CA GLU A 850 -8.96 -35.12 5.33
C GLU A 850 -9.35 -36.56 4.94
N ALA A 851 -10.62 -36.94 5.17
CA ALA A 851 -11.17 -38.22 4.76
C ALA A 851 -11.49 -38.30 3.25
N ALA A 852 -11.39 -37.19 2.51
CA ALA A 852 -11.73 -37.17 1.08
C ALA A 852 -10.83 -38.10 0.27
N ARG A 853 -11.45 -38.89 -0.62
CA ARG A 853 -10.77 -39.83 -1.53
C ARG A 853 -11.19 -39.64 -2.98
N TYR A 854 -12.38 -39.12 -3.24
CA TYR A 854 -12.84 -38.82 -4.59
C TYR A 854 -13.41 -37.40 -4.68
N GLY A 855 -13.24 -36.75 -5.84
CA GLY A 855 -14.02 -35.58 -6.24
C GLY A 855 -15.14 -36.00 -7.18
N GLU A 856 -16.37 -35.56 -6.91
CA GLU A 856 -17.51 -35.76 -7.80
C GLU A 856 -17.61 -34.60 -8.80
N PHE A 857 -17.48 -34.88 -10.10
CA PHE A 857 -17.57 -33.87 -11.15
C PHE A 857 -18.84 -34.03 -11.98
N ALA A 858 -19.45 -32.91 -12.35
CA ALA A 858 -20.46 -32.86 -13.42
C ALA A 858 -19.77 -32.46 -14.74
N VAL A 859 -19.81 -33.34 -15.74
CA VAL A 859 -19.14 -33.17 -17.03
C VAL A 859 -20.16 -33.09 -18.16
N VAL A 860 -20.10 -32.02 -18.97
CA VAL A 860 -20.95 -31.85 -20.16
C VAL A 860 -20.26 -32.36 -21.43
N GLU A 861 -20.99 -32.50 -22.54
CA GLU A 861 -20.48 -33.07 -23.81
C GLU A 861 -19.23 -32.38 -24.36
N ASP A 862 -19.07 -31.08 -24.15
CA ASP A 862 -17.87 -30.30 -24.54
C ASP A 862 -16.64 -30.56 -23.61
N GLY A 863 -16.78 -31.50 -22.68
CA GLY A 863 -15.82 -31.93 -21.68
C GLY A 863 -15.55 -30.92 -20.57
N GLN A 864 -16.25 -29.78 -20.53
CA GLN A 864 -16.19 -28.88 -19.40
C GLN A 864 -16.73 -29.58 -18.14
N SER A 865 -15.99 -29.48 -17.04
CA SER A 865 -16.34 -30.07 -15.75
C SER A 865 -16.51 -29.00 -14.67
N LEU A 866 -17.34 -29.31 -13.67
CA LEU A 866 -17.41 -28.59 -12.39
C LEU A 866 -17.38 -29.58 -11.24
N LEU A 867 -16.59 -29.28 -10.21
CA LEU A 867 -16.54 -30.06 -8.98
C LEU A 867 -17.83 -29.78 -8.18
N ARG A 868 -18.60 -30.85 -7.94
CA ARG A 868 -19.87 -30.81 -7.21
C ARG A 868 -19.62 -30.99 -5.72
N ASP A 869 -18.97 -32.09 -5.34
CA ASP A 869 -18.74 -32.45 -3.93
C ASP A 869 -17.49 -33.31 -3.74
N MET A 870 -17.06 -33.43 -2.48
CA MET A 870 -15.98 -34.32 -2.04
C MET A 870 -16.57 -35.57 -1.40
N LEU A 871 -16.05 -36.74 -1.79
CA LEU A 871 -16.52 -38.03 -1.29
C LEU A 871 -15.43 -38.75 -0.49
N ASP A 872 -15.84 -39.50 0.53
CA ASP A 872 -14.97 -40.37 1.30
C ASP A 872 -14.63 -41.68 0.56
N LYS A 873 -13.91 -42.58 1.23
CA LYS A 873 -13.54 -43.91 0.71
C LYS A 873 -14.75 -44.78 0.33
N ASP A 874 -15.90 -44.55 0.97
CA ASP A 874 -17.14 -45.30 0.79
C ASP A 874 -18.04 -44.62 -0.26
N ARG A 875 -17.53 -43.57 -0.93
CA ARG A 875 -18.20 -42.74 -1.94
C ARG A 875 -19.40 -41.98 -1.40
N GLN A 876 -19.39 -41.66 -0.10
CA GLN A 876 -20.39 -40.82 0.54
C GLN A 876 -19.93 -39.37 0.60
N GLU A 877 -20.88 -38.46 0.45
CA GLU A 877 -20.65 -37.00 0.52
C GLU A 877 -20.17 -36.59 1.92
N ILE A 878 -19.08 -35.83 1.97
CA ILE A 878 -18.52 -35.28 3.21
C ILE A 878 -19.23 -33.95 3.54
N LYS A 879 -19.97 -33.90 4.66
CA LYS A 879 -20.79 -32.77 5.10
C LYS A 879 -20.22 -31.98 6.28
#